data_AF-A0A9W4HAC9-F1
#
_entry.id   AF-A0A9W4HAC9-F1
#
_cell.length_a   1.000
_cell.length_b   1.000
_cell.length_c   1.000
_cell.angle_alpha   90.00
_cell.angle_beta   90.00
_cell.angle_gamma   90.00
#
_symmetry.space_group_name_H-M   'P 1'
#
loop_
_entity.id
_entity.type
_entity.pdbx_description
1 polymer ?
#
loop_
_entity_poly.entity_id
_entity_poly.type
_entity_poly.pdbx_seq_one_letter_code
_entity_poly.pdbx_strand_id
1 'polypeptide(L)'
;MVQQENYDIVIVGAGPVGLLLSLCMSRWGYKVKHIDNRPVPTATGRADGIQPRSTEILRNLGLKRSIMAYEPAKVYDVAFWDPKGDGSGIGRTGSWPSCPRFIDTRYPFTTLVHQGKIERVFLDEIKKAGTTVERPWTIVGFKNNGANADYPVEVNLKCLDTNVIENVRAKYLFSGEGARSFVREQLNIKIHHKDPIAYVWGVMDGVVRTNFPDIETKCTIHSDAGSIMVIPREDNMVRLYVQIASSTDADWNPRKTATVEEVQQTAKNILKPYWIEWDRVEWYSVYPIGQGIAEKYTLDERVFMGGDACHTHSVSTPLEVPVVLKIALTPVKPKAGQGMNTAFHDALNMAWKIHAVESGLANRSILSTYESERKDIAETLLNFDSKYAALFSKRRPSAGEVGSASHTTVGAGGEEDEFVKTFKSSCEFTSGYGVAYQPNIFTWDASHPAKSALFKIPGVHLTPGRAFTPTTVTRLADSNFVELEQEVPANGAFRIFVFAGNQSKTKKAIADLAANLEKERSFLSVYRRSDIADVSFFERHNPHSKLFTLSVIYAGSKNTIDVDSIPQVLRDYHHHLYADDIPDVRVPQAQFAAHEKLGFDVQKGGVVVTRPDSHVACTVQLVEGSGTVDALNEFFNAFSTKPLGQDSQQSRLVTALLPTDTEENPYFYTFRVQCTSCHETHPNWVSFNRFEVHEIPGSRGEANFVWKCRLCTKTHTASITSGPKPYEAQEKQNAQKIIEMDCRGLEFIEFKPDGEWEAKAIDSTTTFSGIDLSEGEWYDYDEKKGEEVSIKEITWTVGR
;
A
#
# COMPACT_ATOMS: atom_id res chain seq x y z
N MET A 1 -36.14 -13.59 19.26
CA MET A 1 -34.68 -13.40 19.19
C MET A 1 -34.42 -12.46 18.02
N VAL A 2 -33.90 -11.25 18.26
CA VAL A 2 -33.54 -10.34 17.16
C VAL A 2 -32.31 -10.94 16.48
N GLN A 3 -32.41 -11.29 15.20
CA GLN A 3 -31.32 -11.87 14.45
C GLN A 3 -30.21 -10.81 14.32
N GLN A 4 -29.05 -11.08 14.91
CA GLN A 4 -27.90 -10.16 14.84
C GLN A 4 -27.38 -10.12 13.41
N GLU A 5 -27.37 -8.94 12.79
CA GLU A 5 -26.90 -8.79 11.42
C GLU A 5 -25.37 -8.78 11.33
N ASN A 6 -24.85 -9.52 10.35
CA ASN A 6 -23.41 -9.63 10.09
C ASN A 6 -23.02 -8.85 8.82
N TYR A 7 -21.86 -8.21 8.85
CA TYR A 7 -21.29 -7.39 7.78
C TYR A 7 -19.81 -7.71 7.56
N ASP A 8 -19.29 -7.52 6.35
CA ASP A 8 -17.82 -7.60 6.17
C ASP A 8 -17.15 -6.38 6.80
N ILE A 9 -17.74 -5.20 6.65
CA ILE A 9 -17.20 -3.97 7.23
C ILE A 9 -18.29 -3.02 7.70
N VAL A 10 -18.08 -2.42 8.88
CA VAL A 10 -18.83 -1.26 9.37
C VAL A 10 -17.97 -0.01 9.19
N ILE A 11 -18.50 0.98 8.48
CA ILE A 11 -17.85 2.26 8.22
C ILE A 11 -18.62 3.36 8.96
N VAL A 12 -17.92 4.09 9.83
CA VAL A 12 -18.49 5.18 10.62
C VAL A 12 -17.97 6.52 10.10
N GLY A 13 -18.85 7.34 9.54
CA GLY A 13 -18.53 8.65 8.99
C GLY A 13 -18.50 8.65 7.46
N ALA A 14 -19.42 9.39 6.85
CA ALA A 14 -19.57 9.58 5.42
C ALA A 14 -18.86 10.85 4.93
N GLY A 15 -17.62 11.05 5.39
CA GLY A 15 -16.67 11.97 4.76
C GLY A 15 -16.03 11.34 3.51
N PRO A 16 -15.07 12.03 2.86
CA PRO A 16 -14.43 11.54 1.64
C PRO A 16 -13.80 10.15 1.77
N VAL A 17 -13.15 9.86 2.91
CA VAL A 17 -12.53 8.55 3.18
C VAL A 17 -13.58 7.42 3.28
N GLY A 18 -14.65 7.63 4.05
CA GLY A 18 -15.69 6.63 4.25
C GLY A 18 -16.51 6.36 2.99
N LEU A 19 -16.81 7.41 2.22
CA LEU A 19 -17.53 7.29 0.94
C LEU A 19 -16.72 6.52 -0.11
N LEU A 20 -15.43 6.82 -0.28
CA LEU A 20 -14.60 6.09 -1.25
C LEU A 20 -14.42 4.63 -0.82
N LEU A 21 -14.14 4.37 0.45
CA LEU A 21 -13.99 3.00 0.98
C LEU A 21 -15.29 2.20 0.77
N SER A 22 -16.43 2.78 1.14
CA SER A 22 -17.75 2.16 0.95
C SER A 22 -18.04 1.86 -0.52
N LEU A 23 -17.68 2.75 -1.44
CA LEU A 23 -17.86 2.55 -2.87
C LEU A 23 -17.04 1.36 -3.38
N CYS A 24 -15.75 1.31 -3.07
CA CYS A 24 -14.87 0.21 -3.48
C CYS A 24 -15.38 -1.12 -2.94
N MET A 25 -15.62 -1.20 -1.63
CA MET A 25 -16.08 -2.42 -0.97
C MET A 25 -17.43 -2.90 -1.52
N SER A 26 -18.38 -1.99 -1.75
CA SER A 26 -19.69 -2.36 -2.31
C SER A 26 -19.58 -2.86 -3.75
N ARG A 27 -18.76 -2.19 -4.60
CA ARG A 27 -18.56 -2.60 -6.00
C ARG A 27 -17.84 -3.95 -6.13
N TRP A 28 -17.00 -4.30 -5.17
CA TRP A 28 -16.30 -5.59 -5.16
C TRP A 28 -17.12 -6.71 -4.49
N GLY A 29 -18.36 -6.43 -4.10
CA GLY A 29 -19.33 -7.43 -3.63
C GLY A 29 -19.32 -7.68 -2.11
N TYR A 30 -18.68 -6.82 -1.31
CA TYR A 30 -18.68 -6.95 0.14
C TYR A 30 -19.93 -6.34 0.77
N LYS A 31 -20.38 -6.93 1.89
CA LYS A 31 -21.53 -6.43 2.65
C LYS A 31 -21.09 -5.32 3.60
N VAL A 32 -21.52 -4.08 3.31
CA VAL A 32 -21.09 -2.86 4.01
C VAL A 32 -22.25 -2.26 4.82
N LYS A 33 -22.01 -1.97 6.11
CA LYS A 33 -22.86 -1.06 6.91
C LYS A 33 -22.16 0.29 6.97
N HIS A 34 -22.76 1.33 6.40
CA HIS A 34 -22.16 2.67 6.39
C HIS A 34 -23.10 3.67 7.05
N ILE A 35 -22.63 4.29 8.14
CA ILE A 35 -23.41 5.25 8.93
C ILE A 35 -22.75 6.64 8.96
N ASP A 36 -23.56 7.68 9.15
CA ASP A 36 -23.08 9.04 9.45
C ASP A 36 -24.05 9.75 10.40
N ASN A 37 -23.51 10.53 11.34
CA ASN A 37 -24.30 11.20 12.37
C ASN A 37 -24.98 12.48 11.88
N ARG A 38 -24.58 13.02 10.72
CA ARG A 38 -25.23 14.20 10.14
C ARG A 38 -26.55 13.77 9.50
N PRO A 39 -27.62 14.56 9.66
CA PRO A 39 -28.93 14.23 9.08
C PRO A 39 -28.94 14.36 7.55
N VAL A 40 -28.06 15.18 6.98
CA VAL A 40 -27.95 15.42 5.54
C VAL A 40 -26.48 15.44 5.09
N PRO A 41 -26.19 15.18 3.80
CA PRO A 41 -24.86 15.41 3.23
C PRO A 41 -24.37 16.84 3.46
N THR A 42 -23.07 17.08 3.27
CA THR A 42 -22.46 18.39 3.56
C THR A 42 -23.19 19.52 2.83
N ALA A 43 -23.95 20.32 3.59
CA ALA A 43 -24.77 21.41 3.06
C ALA A 43 -23.91 22.61 2.62
N THR A 44 -22.84 22.92 3.37
CA THR A 44 -21.92 24.03 3.10
C THR A 44 -20.48 23.72 3.55
N GLY A 45 -19.50 24.26 2.82
CA GLY A 45 -18.18 23.68 2.61
C GLY A 45 -17.22 23.46 3.80
N ARG A 46 -16.34 22.47 3.63
CA ARG A 46 -15.10 22.28 4.42
C ARG A 46 -13.88 22.03 3.51
N ALA A 47 -14.02 21.21 2.46
CA ALA A 47 -13.03 21.04 1.39
C ALA A 47 -13.62 21.40 0.00
N ASP A 48 -12.77 21.70 -0.98
CA ASP A 48 -13.17 21.99 -2.37
C ASP A 48 -12.12 21.56 -3.43
N GLY A 49 -10.83 21.54 -3.08
CA GLY A 49 -9.75 21.18 -3.98
C GLY A 49 -9.51 19.68 -4.17
N ILE A 50 -9.54 19.24 -5.42
CA ILE A 50 -9.10 17.92 -5.89
C ILE A 50 -7.80 18.11 -6.68
N GLN A 51 -6.74 17.45 -6.23
CA GLN A 51 -5.41 17.50 -6.83
C GLN A 51 -5.31 16.59 -8.08
N PRO A 52 -4.31 16.80 -8.96
CA PRO A 52 -4.11 15.99 -10.17
C PRO A 52 -4.17 14.48 -9.94
N ARG A 53 -3.42 13.95 -8.96
CA ARG A 53 -3.40 12.52 -8.66
C ARG A 53 -4.75 11.99 -8.15
N SER A 54 -5.47 12.79 -7.36
CA SER A 54 -6.83 12.43 -6.92
C SER A 54 -7.83 12.43 -8.07
N THR A 55 -7.64 13.29 -9.08
CA THR A 55 -8.45 13.27 -10.31
C THR A 55 -8.26 11.97 -11.09
N GLU A 56 -7.05 11.40 -11.12
CA GLU A 56 -6.79 10.07 -11.70
C GLU A 56 -7.48 8.96 -10.91
N ILE A 57 -7.41 8.98 -9.58
CA ILE A 57 -8.12 8.01 -8.74
C ILE A 57 -9.63 8.05 -9.03
N LEU A 58 -10.22 9.25 -9.05
CA LEU A 58 -11.63 9.44 -9.36
C LEU A 58 -11.99 9.03 -10.79
N ARG A 59 -11.05 9.14 -11.74
CA ARG A 59 -11.22 8.65 -13.11
C ARG A 59 -11.20 7.13 -13.19
N ASN A 60 -10.31 6.47 -12.45
CA ASN A 60 -10.23 4.99 -12.38
C ASN A 60 -11.44 4.40 -11.62
N LEU A 61 -12.08 5.19 -10.76
CA LEU A 61 -13.38 4.87 -10.15
C LEU A 61 -14.58 5.25 -11.03
N GLY A 62 -14.38 5.83 -12.21
CA GLY A 62 -15.46 6.26 -13.11
C GLY A 62 -16.25 7.49 -12.66
N LEU A 63 -15.80 8.21 -11.63
CA LEU A 63 -16.50 9.35 -11.02
C LEU A 63 -16.18 10.69 -11.69
N LYS A 64 -15.02 10.80 -12.35
CA LYS A 64 -14.55 12.05 -12.95
C LYS A 64 -15.59 12.71 -13.85
N ARG A 65 -16.28 11.95 -14.71
CA ARG A 65 -17.29 12.51 -15.64
C ARG A 65 -18.43 13.20 -14.89
N SER A 66 -18.98 12.54 -13.87
CA SER A 66 -20.09 13.07 -13.06
C SER A 66 -19.66 14.30 -12.25
N ILE A 67 -18.42 14.33 -11.77
CA ILE A 67 -17.87 15.51 -11.07
C ILE A 67 -17.70 16.68 -12.04
N MET A 68 -17.15 16.43 -13.25
CA MET A 68 -16.94 17.47 -14.26
C MET A 68 -18.25 18.02 -14.83
N ALA A 69 -19.36 17.29 -14.72
CA ALA A 69 -20.68 17.76 -15.12
C ALA A 69 -21.21 18.92 -14.25
N TYR A 70 -20.62 19.16 -13.08
CA TYR A 70 -20.90 20.34 -12.24
C TYR A 70 -20.08 21.57 -12.63
N GLU A 71 -19.35 21.52 -13.75
CA GLU A 71 -18.52 22.62 -14.25
C GLU A 71 -17.57 23.19 -13.19
N PRO A 72 -16.71 22.35 -12.58
CA PRO A 72 -15.82 22.78 -11.52
C PRO A 72 -14.81 23.81 -12.04
N ALA A 73 -14.40 24.74 -11.18
CA ALA A 73 -13.31 25.66 -11.51
C ALA A 73 -12.00 24.87 -11.67
N LYS A 74 -11.22 25.17 -12.72
CA LYS A 74 -9.95 24.52 -13.02
C LYS A 74 -8.82 25.52 -12.89
N VAL A 75 -7.93 25.27 -11.94
CA VAL A 75 -6.80 26.15 -11.66
C VAL A 75 -5.55 25.61 -12.34
N TYR A 76 -5.13 26.31 -13.39
CA TYR A 76 -3.90 26.03 -14.13
C TYR A 76 -2.70 26.84 -13.63
N ASP A 77 -2.95 28.06 -13.14
CA ASP A 77 -1.95 28.99 -12.65
C ASP A 77 -2.30 29.55 -11.27
N VAL A 78 -1.28 29.92 -10.52
CA VAL A 78 -1.35 30.56 -9.22
C VAL A 78 -0.65 31.91 -9.29
N ALA A 79 -1.34 33.01 -8.99
CA ALA A 79 -0.76 34.34 -8.94
C ALA A 79 -0.29 34.72 -7.53
N PHE A 80 0.78 35.51 -7.46
CA PHE A 80 1.35 36.01 -6.21
C PHE A 80 1.31 37.53 -6.21
N TRP A 81 0.83 38.09 -5.11
CA TRP A 81 0.66 39.52 -4.91
C TRP A 81 1.31 39.92 -3.60
N ASP A 82 2.12 40.97 -3.64
CA ASP A 82 2.83 41.50 -2.47
C ASP A 82 2.75 43.05 -2.45
N PRO A 83 3.08 43.71 -1.33
CA PRO A 83 3.17 45.16 -1.28
C PRO A 83 4.19 45.69 -2.29
N LYS A 84 3.82 46.75 -3.00
CA LYS A 84 4.76 47.50 -3.85
C LYS A 84 5.69 48.33 -2.95
N GLY A 85 6.96 48.42 -3.35
CA GLY A 85 7.97 49.18 -2.61
C GLY A 85 7.71 50.70 -2.56
N ASP A 86 6.79 51.21 -3.37
CA ASP A 86 6.37 52.63 -3.41
C ASP A 86 5.20 52.96 -2.49
N GLY A 87 4.66 51.98 -1.75
CA GLY A 87 3.52 52.16 -0.86
C GLY A 87 2.17 52.38 -1.56
N SER A 88 2.09 52.22 -2.88
CA SER A 88 0.84 52.39 -3.66
C SER A 88 -0.15 51.21 -3.53
N GLY A 89 0.07 50.31 -2.56
CA GLY A 89 -0.70 49.10 -2.29
C GLY A 89 -0.06 47.84 -2.89
N ILE A 90 -0.87 46.85 -3.24
CA ILE A 90 -0.37 45.55 -3.72
C ILE A 90 -0.13 45.53 -5.25
N GLY A 91 0.79 44.67 -5.70
CA GLY A 91 1.06 44.41 -7.11
C GLY A 91 1.40 42.94 -7.37
N ARG A 92 1.07 42.44 -8.57
CA ARG A 92 1.41 41.07 -8.97
C ARG A 92 2.93 40.94 -9.09
N THR A 93 3.53 40.07 -8.30
CA THR A 93 4.97 39.79 -8.31
C THR A 93 5.35 38.62 -9.21
N GLY A 94 4.39 37.73 -9.50
CA GLY A 94 4.58 36.63 -10.44
C GLY A 94 3.35 35.73 -10.56
N SER A 95 3.46 34.74 -11.43
CA SER A 95 2.49 33.66 -11.60
C SER A 95 3.20 32.34 -11.89
N TRP A 96 2.77 31.27 -11.25
CA TRP A 96 3.33 29.92 -11.41
C TRP A 96 2.27 28.92 -11.84
N PRO A 97 2.61 27.93 -12.69
CA PRO A 97 1.71 26.82 -12.94
C PRO A 97 1.32 26.11 -11.64
N SER A 98 0.03 25.88 -11.44
CA SER A 98 -0.49 25.09 -10.31
C SER A 98 0.05 23.67 -10.35
N CYS A 99 0.29 23.12 -11.53
CA CYS A 99 0.99 21.87 -11.74
C CYS A 99 2.11 22.11 -12.76
N PRO A 100 3.37 22.27 -12.31
CA PRO A 100 4.50 22.52 -13.20
C PRO A 100 4.68 21.43 -14.25
N ARG A 101 5.24 21.83 -15.40
CA ARG A 101 5.40 20.91 -16.52
C ARG A 101 6.30 19.72 -16.19
N PHE A 102 7.24 19.75 -15.25
CA PHE A 102 8.06 18.56 -14.96
C PHE A 102 7.27 17.41 -14.33
N ILE A 103 6.09 17.66 -13.77
CA ILE A 103 5.19 16.61 -13.26
C ILE A 103 4.45 16.00 -14.44
N ASP A 104 4.64 14.70 -14.69
CA ASP A 104 3.95 14.00 -15.75
C ASP A 104 2.55 13.60 -15.29
N THR A 105 1.53 14.37 -15.69
CA THR A 105 0.13 14.15 -15.32
C THR A 105 -0.81 14.42 -16.49
N ARG A 106 -1.92 13.68 -16.54
CA ARG A 106 -3.02 13.92 -17.50
C ARG A 106 -3.88 15.13 -17.14
N TYR A 107 -3.84 15.56 -15.89
CA TYR A 107 -4.73 16.58 -15.34
C TYR A 107 -3.89 17.71 -14.72
N PRO A 108 -3.25 18.57 -15.53
CA PRO A 108 -2.33 19.60 -15.06
C PRO A 108 -3.06 20.82 -14.43
N PHE A 109 -4.07 20.56 -13.60
CA PHE A 109 -4.88 21.57 -12.93
C PHE A 109 -5.45 21.04 -11.62
N THR A 110 -5.67 21.94 -10.66
CA THR A 110 -6.48 21.63 -9.47
C THR A 110 -7.96 21.82 -9.83
N THR A 111 -8.80 20.83 -9.51
CA THR A 111 -10.26 20.91 -9.71
C THR A 111 -10.92 21.41 -8.43
N LEU A 112 -11.72 22.47 -8.51
CA LEU A 112 -12.38 23.09 -7.36
C LEU A 112 -13.90 23.00 -7.49
N VAL A 113 -14.54 22.32 -6.53
CA VAL A 113 -15.99 22.10 -6.53
C VAL A 113 -16.51 21.88 -5.12
N HIS A 114 -17.76 22.26 -4.86
CA HIS A 114 -18.39 22.04 -3.56
C HIS A 114 -18.35 20.57 -3.13
N GLN A 115 -17.83 20.30 -1.93
CA GLN A 115 -17.74 18.93 -1.38
C GLN A 115 -19.08 18.19 -1.40
N GLY A 116 -20.20 18.85 -1.12
CA GLY A 116 -21.53 18.22 -1.18
C GLY A 116 -21.90 17.70 -2.58
N LYS A 117 -21.41 18.34 -3.66
CA LYS A 117 -21.59 17.85 -5.04
C LYS A 117 -20.77 16.58 -5.27
N ILE A 118 -19.53 16.53 -4.74
CA ILE A 118 -18.68 15.33 -4.76
C ILE A 118 -19.35 14.18 -3.97
N GLU A 119 -19.78 14.45 -2.74
CA GLU A 119 -20.44 13.45 -1.89
C GLU A 119 -21.68 12.85 -2.56
N ARG A 120 -22.47 13.67 -3.25
CA ARG A 120 -23.67 13.20 -3.98
C ARG A 120 -23.30 12.20 -5.08
N VAL A 121 -22.24 12.45 -5.84
CA VAL A 121 -21.74 11.49 -6.85
C VAL A 121 -21.35 10.16 -6.22
N PHE A 122 -20.65 10.18 -5.08
CA PHE A 122 -20.33 8.95 -4.36
C PHE A 122 -21.58 8.23 -3.86
N LEU A 123 -22.52 8.95 -3.25
CA LEU A 123 -23.76 8.37 -2.72
C LEU A 123 -24.60 7.69 -3.81
N ASP A 124 -24.70 8.31 -4.98
CA ASP A 124 -25.42 7.73 -6.12
C ASP A 124 -24.76 6.43 -6.61
N GLU A 125 -23.44 6.39 -6.66
CA GLU A 125 -22.68 5.21 -7.10
C GLU A 125 -22.65 4.09 -6.04
N ILE A 126 -22.59 4.43 -4.75
CA ILE A 126 -22.72 3.47 -3.65
C ILE A 126 -24.11 2.81 -3.69
N LYS A 127 -25.16 3.61 -3.96
CA LYS A 127 -26.54 3.11 -4.12
C LYS A 127 -26.67 2.17 -5.31
N LYS A 128 -26.05 2.48 -6.45
CA LYS A 128 -26.01 1.57 -7.61
C LYS A 128 -25.27 0.27 -7.31
N ALA A 129 -24.28 0.29 -6.42
CA ALA A 129 -23.56 -0.89 -5.97
C ALA A 129 -24.31 -1.71 -4.89
N GLY A 130 -25.52 -1.30 -4.48
CA GLY A 130 -26.38 -2.05 -3.56
C GLY A 130 -26.27 -1.68 -2.09
N THR A 131 -25.51 -0.63 -1.74
CA THR A 131 -25.34 -0.15 -0.36
C THR A 131 -25.98 1.22 -0.19
N THR A 132 -26.43 1.57 1.00
CA THR A 132 -26.90 2.93 1.33
C THR A 132 -26.21 3.46 2.57
N VAL A 133 -25.95 4.77 2.60
CA VAL A 133 -25.43 5.44 3.80
C VAL A 133 -26.61 5.80 4.71
N GLU A 134 -26.63 5.21 5.89
CA GLU A 134 -27.68 5.43 6.89
C GLU A 134 -27.40 6.67 7.73
N ARG A 135 -28.40 7.53 7.86
CA ARG A 135 -28.34 8.80 8.59
C ARG A 135 -29.67 9.04 9.32
N PRO A 136 -29.69 9.78 10.43
CA PRO A 136 -28.55 10.14 11.28
C PRO A 136 -28.25 9.02 12.29
N TRP A 137 -27.12 8.35 12.13
CA TRP A 137 -26.70 7.23 12.99
C TRP A 137 -25.30 7.49 13.55
N THR A 138 -25.09 7.16 14.82
CA THR A 138 -23.78 7.27 15.48
C THR A 138 -23.36 5.94 16.09
N ILE A 139 -22.06 5.72 16.19
CA ILE A 139 -21.51 4.66 17.03
C ILE A 139 -21.60 5.10 18.51
N VAL A 140 -21.91 4.15 19.40
CA VAL A 140 -21.94 4.36 20.86
C VAL A 140 -21.08 3.35 21.63
N GLY A 141 -20.53 2.36 20.94
CA GLY A 141 -19.62 1.38 21.50
C GLY A 141 -19.17 0.38 20.46
N PHE A 142 -18.01 -0.23 20.70
CA PHE A 142 -17.58 -1.43 19.99
C PHE A 142 -16.73 -2.30 20.89
N LYS A 143 -16.67 -3.60 20.58
CA LYS A 143 -15.82 -4.59 21.25
C LYS A 143 -15.24 -5.55 20.21
N ASN A 144 -13.94 -5.76 20.26
CA ASN A 144 -13.30 -6.88 19.57
C ASN A 144 -12.85 -7.90 20.64
N ASN A 145 -13.73 -8.86 20.96
CA ASN A 145 -13.47 -9.86 22.00
C ASN A 145 -13.27 -11.27 21.44
N GLY A 146 -13.23 -11.42 20.11
CA GLY A 146 -13.07 -12.73 19.46
C GLY A 146 -14.21 -13.72 19.76
N ALA A 147 -15.35 -13.25 20.31
CA ALA A 147 -16.47 -14.13 20.68
C ALA A 147 -17.10 -14.85 19.47
N ASN A 148 -16.90 -14.30 18.27
CA ASN A 148 -17.27 -14.93 17.01
C ASN A 148 -16.03 -14.94 16.11
N ALA A 149 -15.61 -16.13 15.65
CA ALA A 149 -14.41 -16.29 14.83
C ALA A 149 -14.52 -15.61 13.46
N ASP A 150 -15.72 -15.64 12.87
CA ASP A 150 -16.00 -15.11 11.53
C ASP A 150 -16.26 -13.59 11.57
N TYR A 151 -16.96 -13.11 12.60
CA TYR A 151 -17.31 -11.70 12.78
C TYR A 151 -16.94 -11.20 14.20
N PRO A 152 -15.62 -11.01 14.47
CA PRO A 152 -15.11 -10.78 15.82
C PRO A 152 -15.42 -9.40 16.39
N VAL A 153 -15.75 -8.41 15.54
CA VAL A 153 -16.04 -7.04 15.98
C VAL A 153 -17.53 -6.85 16.20
N GLU A 154 -17.94 -6.59 17.43
CA GLU A 154 -19.30 -6.16 17.77
C GLU A 154 -19.37 -4.64 17.79
N VAL A 155 -20.34 -4.05 17.10
CA VAL A 155 -20.52 -2.60 17.00
C VAL A 155 -21.93 -2.22 17.45
N ASN A 156 -22.01 -1.27 18.37
CA ASN A 156 -23.26 -0.74 18.92
C ASN A 156 -23.54 0.62 18.25
N LEU A 157 -24.64 0.67 17.50
CA LEU A 157 -25.07 1.83 16.72
C LEU A 157 -26.34 2.42 17.34
N LYS A 158 -26.50 3.74 17.24
CA LYS A 158 -27.67 4.46 17.74
C LYS A 158 -28.21 5.39 16.66
N CYS A 159 -29.49 5.24 16.35
CA CYS A 159 -30.23 6.20 15.54
C CYS A 159 -30.49 7.46 16.37
N LEU A 160 -30.07 8.62 15.87
CA LEU A 160 -30.21 9.89 16.59
C LEU A 160 -31.66 10.41 16.60
N ASP A 161 -32.45 10.07 15.58
CA ASP A 161 -33.85 10.50 15.49
C ASP A 161 -34.78 9.67 16.40
N THR A 162 -34.60 8.35 16.41
CA THR A 162 -35.50 7.42 17.11
C THR A 162 -34.97 6.93 18.46
N ASN A 163 -33.68 7.17 18.75
CA ASN A 163 -32.94 6.57 19.86
C ASN A 163 -32.88 5.03 19.85
N VAL A 164 -33.27 4.37 18.75
CA VAL A 164 -33.11 2.92 18.58
C VAL A 164 -31.64 2.55 18.60
N ILE A 165 -31.31 1.48 19.33
CA ILE A 165 -29.97 0.90 19.38
C ILE A 165 -29.96 -0.38 18.54
N GLU A 166 -29.00 -0.48 17.64
CA GLU A 166 -28.76 -1.64 16.79
C GLU A 166 -27.37 -2.23 17.11
N ASN A 167 -27.30 -3.53 17.33
CA ASN A 167 -26.05 -4.24 17.59
C ASN A 167 -25.74 -5.14 16.39
N VAL A 168 -24.64 -4.85 15.69
CA VAL A 168 -24.19 -5.60 14.52
C VAL A 168 -22.84 -6.26 14.78
N ARG A 169 -22.51 -7.29 14.00
CA ARG A 169 -21.17 -7.88 13.99
C ARG A 169 -20.50 -7.68 12.63
N ALA A 170 -19.19 -7.48 12.66
CA ALA A 170 -18.39 -7.28 11.47
C ALA A 170 -17.03 -7.97 11.53
N LYS A 171 -16.43 -8.19 10.36
CA LYS A 171 -15.01 -8.57 10.25
C LYS A 171 -14.11 -7.38 10.52
N TYR A 172 -14.54 -6.18 10.14
CA TYR A 172 -13.77 -4.94 10.25
C TYR A 172 -14.64 -3.76 10.70
N LEU A 173 -14.03 -2.84 11.46
CA LEU A 173 -14.59 -1.53 11.79
C LEU A 173 -13.65 -0.44 11.28
N PHE A 174 -14.16 0.49 10.49
CA PHE A 174 -13.40 1.63 9.98
C PHE A 174 -14.00 2.95 10.45
N SER A 175 -13.19 3.75 11.14
CA SER A 175 -13.56 5.11 11.56
C SER A 175 -13.09 6.16 10.55
N GLY A 176 -14.05 6.81 9.91
CA GLY A 176 -13.93 8.03 9.11
C GLY A 176 -14.67 9.22 9.74
N GLU A 177 -14.87 9.21 11.07
CA GLU A 177 -15.63 10.24 11.83
C GLU A 177 -14.98 11.64 11.83
N GLY A 178 -13.70 11.71 11.43
CA GLY A 178 -12.91 12.93 11.40
C GLY A 178 -12.34 13.32 12.76
N ALA A 179 -12.07 14.62 12.96
CA ALA A 179 -11.29 15.12 14.08
C ALA A 179 -11.84 14.77 15.48
N ARG A 180 -13.13 14.46 15.63
CA ARG A 180 -13.77 14.05 16.90
C ARG A 180 -14.25 12.59 16.83
N SER A 181 -13.33 11.67 16.50
CA SER A 181 -13.66 10.26 16.40
C SER A 181 -13.89 9.64 17.78
N PHE A 182 -15.10 9.09 17.97
CA PHE A 182 -15.46 8.27 19.13
C PHE A 182 -14.57 7.03 19.21
N VAL A 183 -14.30 6.38 18.07
CA VAL A 183 -13.43 5.19 18.03
C VAL A 183 -12.03 5.52 18.55
N ARG A 184 -11.46 6.65 18.12
CA ARG A 184 -10.14 7.09 18.61
C ARG A 184 -10.13 7.37 20.11
N GLU A 185 -11.16 8.05 20.61
CA GLU A 185 -11.32 8.38 22.03
C GLU A 185 -11.49 7.12 22.89
N GLN A 186 -12.35 6.19 22.47
CA GLN A 186 -12.56 4.92 23.17
C GLN A 186 -11.27 4.09 23.24
N LEU A 187 -10.43 4.17 22.21
CA LEU A 187 -9.13 3.49 22.16
C LEU A 187 -8.00 4.25 22.88
N ASN A 188 -8.27 5.44 23.40
CA ASN A 188 -7.29 6.31 24.06
C ASN A 188 -6.04 6.59 23.17
N ILE A 189 -6.25 6.69 21.85
CA ILE A 189 -5.17 6.98 20.90
C ILE A 189 -4.96 8.50 20.85
N LYS A 190 -3.77 8.96 21.19
CA LYS A 190 -3.45 10.39 21.26
C LYS A 190 -3.11 10.96 19.88
N ILE A 191 -3.30 12.27 19.75
CA ILE A 191 -2.83 13.06 18.61
C ILE A 191 -1.63 13.89 19.04
N HIS A 192 -0.52 13.77 18.32
CA HIS A 192 0.64 14.63 18.47
C HIS A 192 0.47 15.87 17.59
N HIS A 193 0.45 17.04 18.24
CA HIS A 193 0.41 18.33 17.56
C HIS A 193 1.82 18.91 17.41
N LYS A 194 2.17 19.38 16.20
CA LYS A 194 3.54 19.86 15.91
C LYS A 194 3.77 21.35 16.15
N ASP A 195 2.75 22.21 16.03
CA ASP A 195 2.89 23.66 16.21
C ASP A 195 1.80 24.23 17.14
N PRO A 196 2.17 25.03 18.17
CA PRO A 196 1.21 25.71 19.05
C PRO A 196 0.74 27.09 18.52
N ILE A 197 1.26 27.58 17.38
CA ILE A 197 0.92 28.93 16.89
C ILE A 197 -0.49 28.93 16.28
N ALA A 198 -1.42 29.60 16.97
CA ALA A 198 -2.80 29.75 16.53
C ALA A 198 -2.94 30.92 15.53
N TYR A 199 -2.87 30.62 14.23
CA TYR A 199 -3.37 31.53 13.20
C TYR A 199 -4.88 31.32 13.03
N VAL A 200 -5.64 32.40 13.10
CA VAL A 200 -7.09 32.37 12.87
C VAL A 200 -7.41 32.95 11.50
N TRP A 201 -8.06 32.12 10.69
CA TRP A 201 -8.48 32.46 9.35
C TRP A 201 -10.01 32.49 9.28
N GLY A 202 -10.54 33.58 8.73
CA GLY A 202 -11.90 33.63 8.23
C GLY A 202 -11.94 33.00 6.85
N VAL A 203 -12.92 32.14 6.59
CA VAL A 203 -13.18 31.56 5.27
C VAL A 203 -14.57 31.96 4.86
N MET A 204 -14.70 32.50 3.65
CA MET A 204 -15.97 32.98 3.14
C MET A 204 -16.16 32.53 1.70
N ASP A 205 -17.30 31.93 1.42
CA ASP A 205 -17.77 31.56 0.09
C ASP A 205 -18.84 32.56 -0.33
N GLY A 206 -18.67 33.18 -1.49
CA GLY A 206 -19.64 34.14 -1.98
C GLY A 206 -19.37 34.61 -3.40
N VAL A 207 -20.33 35.34 -3.96
CA VAL A 207 -20.12 36.05 -5.24
C VAL A 207 -19.75 37.48 -4.90
N VAL A 208 -18.65 37.92 -5.49
CA VAL A 208 -18.07 39.24 -5.21
C VAL A 208 -18.02 40.07 -6.48
N ARG A 209 -18.17 41.39 -6.32
CA ARG A 209 -17.82 42.38 -7.33
C ARG A 209 -16.54 43.06 -6.91
N THR A 210 -15.60 43.18 -7.82
CA THR A 210 -14.29 43.77 -7.54
C THR A 210 -13.63 44.25 -8.83
N ASN A 211 -12.72 45.21 -8.74
CA ASN A 211 -11.78 45.54 -9.81
C ASN A 211 -10.42 44.83 -9.65
N PHE A 212 -10.28 43.93 -8.68
CA PHE A 212 -9.08 43.11 -8.53
C PHE A 212 -8.98 42.14 -9.72
N PRO A 213 -7.89 42.20 -10.51
CA PRO A 213 -7.84 41.52 -11.79
C PRO A 213 -7.73 39.98 -11.69
N ASP A 214 -7.30 39.45 -10.53
CA ASP A 214 -7.07 38.01 -10.31
C ASP A 214 -8.10 37.35 -9.41
N ILE A 215 -9.32 37.91 -9.29
CA ILE A 215 -10.34 37.34 -8.40
C ILE A 215 -10.79 35.94 -8.82
N GLU A 216 -10.71 35.62 -10.11
CA GLU A 216 -11.01 34.30 -10.68
C GLU A 216 -9.78 33.39 -10.80
N THR A 217 -8.61 33.88 -10.41
CA THR A 217 -7.35 33.12 -10.41
C THR A 217 -7.02 32.70 -8.97
N LYS A 218 -6.55 31.47 -8.77
CA LYS A 218 -6.00 31.11 -7.46
C LYS A 218 -4.84 32.05 -7.15
N CYS A 219 -4.91 32.80 -6.07
CA CYS A 219 -3.81 33.69 -5.73
C CYS A 219 -3.56 33.80 -4.24
N THR A 220 -2.30 34.06 -3.91
CA THR A 220 -1.86 34.37 -2.55
C THR A 220 -1.49 35.84 -2.52
N ILE A 221 -2.11 36.58 -1.61
CA ILE A 221 -2.00 38.03 -1.48
C ILE A 221 -1.41 38.33 -0.11
N HIS A 222 -0.31 39.06 -0.09
CA HIS A 222 0.26 39.66 1.11
C HIS A 222 0.10 41.18 1.05
N SER A 223 -0.29 41.75 2.18
CA SER A 223 -0.36 43.19 2.39
C SER A 223 0.14 43.53 3.80
N ASP A 224 0.38 44.80 4.08
CA ASP A 224 0.70 45.26 5.44
C ASP A 224 -0.50 45.07 6.40
N ALA A 225 -1.71 44.93 5.87
CA ALA A 225 -2.94 44.68 6.64
C ALA A 225 -3.23 43.19 6.89
N GLY A 226 -2.42 42.28 6.35
CA GLY A 226 -2.60 40.83 6.45
C GLY A 226 -2.61 40.12 5.09
N SER A 227 -3.00 38.85 5.10
CA SER A 227 -2.95 37.98 3.93
C SER A 227 -4.32 37.46 3.50
N ILE A 228 -4.53 37.31 2.19
CA ILE A 228 -5.68 36.63 1.60
C ILE A 228 -5.21 35.50 0.69
N MET A 229 -5.90 34.36 0.71
CA MET A 229 -5.82 33.38 -0.36
C MET A 229 -7.16 33.31 -1.08
N VAL A 230 -7.15 33.56 -2.38
CA VAL A 230 -8.31 33.49 -3.27
C VAL A 230 -8.36 32.12 -3.91
N ILE A 231 -9.52 31.47 -3.84
CA ILE A 231 -9.80 30.17 -4.42
C ILE A 231 -11.03 30.32 -5.32
N PRO A 232 -10.89 30.29 -6.66
CA PRO A 232 -12.04 30.36 -7.55
C PRO A 232 -12.91 29.12 -7.40
N ARG A 233 -14.23 29.30 -7.44
CA ARG A 233 -15.20 28.22 -7.30
C ARG A 233 -16.15 28.22 -8.48
N GLU A 234 -16.95 27.16 -8.57
CA GLU A 234 -17.99 27.03 -9.57
C GLU A 234 -19.09 28.09 -9.39
N ASP A 235 -19.96 28.27 -10.39
CA ASP A 235 -21.12 29.18 -10.32
C ASP A 235 -20.75 30.66 -10.05
N ASN A 236 -19.61 31.12 -10.57
CA ASN A 236 -18.99 32.45 -10.36
C ASN A 236 -18.70 32.78 -8.89
N MET A 237 -18.65 31.77 -8.03
CA MET A 237 -18.34 31.93 -6.62
C MET A 237 -16.83 32.02 -6.42
N VAL A 238 -16.42 32.68 -5.36
CA VAL A 238 -15.04 32.65 -4.87
C VAL A 238 -15.01 32.31 -3.40
N ARG A 239 -13.99 31.57 -2.99
CA ARG A 239 -13.66 31.32 -1.60
C ARG A 239 -12.47 32.19 -1.22
N LEU A 240 -12.66 33.01 -0.19
CA LEU A 240 -11.63 33.86 0.38
C LEU A 240 -11.21 33.33 1.74
N TYR A 241 -9.94 32.99 1.88
CA TYR A 241 -9.30 32.78 3.16
C TYR A 241 -8.66 34.09 3.58
N VAL A 242 -9.17 34.71 4.63
CA VAL A 242 -8.74 36.02 5.14
C VAL A 242 -8.06 35.82 6.49
N GLN A 243 -6.83 36.30 6.64
CA GLN A 243 -6.13 36.28 7.91
C GLN A 243 -6.77 37.31 8.86
N ILE A 244 -7.30 36.86 9.99
CA ILE A 244 -8.01 37.73 10.96
C ILE A 244 -7.14 38.07 12.16
N ALA A 245 -6.39 37.09 12.66
CA ALA A 245 -5.49 37.30 13.78
C ALA A 245 -4.34 36.30 13.77
N SER A 246 -3.20 36.73 14.33
CA SER A 246 -2.07 35.89 14.70
C SER A 246 -1.61 36.31 16.08
N SER A 247 -1.58 35.39 17.04
CA SER A 247 -1.05 35.65 18.39
C SER A 247 -0.07 34.55 18.79
N THR A 248 1.01 34.95 19.46
CA THR A 248 1.96 34.07 20.15
C THR A 248 1.68 34.01 21.67
N ASP A 249 0.64 34.70 22.13
CA ASP A 249 0.26 34.79 23.54
C ASP A 249 -0.49 33.52 23.99
N ALA A 250 -0.10 32.97 25.14
CA ALA A 250 -0.60 31.71 25.69
C ALA A 250 -2.04 31.82 26.21
N ASP A 251 -2.47 33.01 26.63
CA ASP A 251 -3.81 33.28 27.14
C ASP A 251 -4.78 33.76 26.03
N TRP A 252 -4.29 33.89 24.80
CA TRP A 252 -5.11 34.33 23.68
C TRP A 252 -6.09 33.24 23.28
N ASN A 253 -7.39 33.57 23.29
CA ASN A 253 -8.42 32.62 22.91
C ASN A 253 -8.64 32.62 21.37
N PRO A 254 -8.19 31.58 20.64
CA PRO A 254 -8.41 31.46 19.20
C PRO A 254 -9.88 31.30 18.81
N ARG A 255 -10.78 31.09 19.79
CA ARG A 255 -12.24 30.96 19.57
C ARG A 255 -12.95 32.31 19.52
N LYS A 256 -12.25 33.44 19.60
CA LYS A 256 -12.90 34.74 19.34
C LYS A 256 -13.31 34.78 17.88
N THR A 257 -14.59 34.50 17.62
CA THR A 257 -15.18 34.49 16.29
C THR A 257 -15.25 35.91 15.76
N ALA A 258 -14.75 36.14 14.55
CA ALA A 258 -15.02 37.35 13.81
C ALA A 258 -16.40 37.24 13.13
N THR A 259 -17.12 38.36 13.10
CA THR A 259 -18.35 38.54 12.34
C THR A 259 -18.07 38.54 10.83
N VAL A 260 -19.11 38.34 10.02
CA VAL A 260 -18.99 38.39 8.55
C VAL A 260 -18.44 39.75 8.12
N GLU A 261 -18.96 40.81 8.71
CA GLU A 261 -18.62 42.21 8.42
C GLU A 261 -17.16 42.51 8.76
N GLU A 262 -16.63 41.98 9.87
CA GLU A 262 -15.22 42.12 10.24
C GLU A 262 -14.28 41.40 9.27
N VAL A 263 -14.67 40.20 8.80
CA VAL A 263 -13.90 39.45 7.79
C VAL A 263 -13.91 40.20 6.46
N GLN A 264 -15.07 40.72 6.03
CA GLN A 264 -15.20 41.53 4.82
C GLN A 264 -14.38 42.82 4.90
N GLN A 265 -14.42 43.51 6.04
CA GLN A 265 -13.68 44.75 6.24
C GLN A 265 -12.16 44.50 6.22
N THR A 266 -11.71 43.42 6.84
CA THR A 266 -10.30 42.99 6.77
C THR A 266 -9.90 42.69 5.32
N ALA A 267 -10.75 41.99 4.58
CA ALA A 267 -10.49 41.69 3.17
C ALA A 267 -10.40 42.96 2.30
N LYS A 268 -11.29 43.94 2.51
CA LYS A 268 -11.24 45.27 1.86
C LYS A 268 -9.94 46.00 2.17
N ASN A 269 -9.44 45.90 3.40
CA ASN A 269 -8.18 46.54 3.79
C ASN A 269 -6.97 45.90 3.12
N ILE A 270 -6.93 44.56 3.03
CA ILE A 270 -5.82 43.81 2.42
C ILE A 270 -5.75 44.04 0.91
N LEU A 271 -6.90 44.16 0.24
CA LEU A 271 -6.96 44.29 -1.23
C LEU A 271 -6.65 45.69 -1.77
N LYS A 272 -6.41 46.70 -0.93
CA LYS A 272 -6.12 48.06 -1.40
C LYS A 272 -4.93 48.07 -2.39
N PRO A 273 -5.04 48.80 -3.53
CA PRO A 273 -6.03 49.83 -3.85
C PRO A 273 -7.31 49.30 -4.54
N TYR A 274 -7.47 47.99 -4.69
CA TYR A 274 -8.64 47.38 -5.30
C TYR A 274 -9.83 47.38 -4.33
N TRP A 275 -11.04 47.54 -4.86
CA TRP A 275 -12.27 47.46 -4.08
C TRP A 275 -12.89 46.07 -4.21
N ILE A 276 -13.60 45.60 -3.18
CA ILE A 276 -14.36 44.35 -3.22
C ILE A 276 -15.67 44.54 -2.45
N GLU A 277 -16.76 44.04 -3.00
CA GLU A 277 -18.09 44.01 -2.38
C GLU A 277 -18.73 42.63 -2.60
N TRP A 278 -19.58 42.18 -1.68
CA TRP A 278 -20.24 40.89 -1.75
C TRP A 278 -21.68 41.06 -2.22
N ASP A 279 -22.05 40.40 -3.31
CA ASP A 279 -23.45 40.31 -3.76
C ASP A 279 -24.21 39.25 -2.97
N ARG A 280 -23.53 38.15 -2.64
CA ARG A 280 -24.05 37.12 -1.73
C ARG A 280 -22.94 36.44 -0.96
N VAL A 281 -23.24 36.09 0.29
CA VAL A 281 -22.42 35.20 1.12
C VAL A 281 -23.19 33.90 1.28
N GLU A 282 -22.66 32.82 0.73
CA GLU A 282 -23.26 31.48 0.80
C GLU A 282 -22.90 30.81 2.12
N TRP A 283 -21.65 30.99 2.56
CA TRP A 283 -21.14 30.37 3.76
C TRP A 283 -19.95 31.16 4.32
N TYR A 284 -19.81 31.17 5.64
CA TYR A 284 -18.60 31.65 6.28
C TYR A 284 -18.27 30.83 7.54
N SER A 285 -17.00 30.81 7.92
CA SER A 285 -16.53 30.23 9.17
C SER A 285 -15.20 30.86 9.59
N VAL A 286 -14.90 30.80 10.87
CA VAL A 286 -13.63 31.27 11.45
C VAL A 286 -13.04 30.11 12.24
N TYR A 287 -11.82 29.70 11.92
CA TYR A 287 -11.20 28.58 12.63
C TYR A 287 -9.68 28.74 12.82
N PRO A 288 -9.15 28.23 13.95
CA PRO A 288 -7.72 28.11 14.15
C PRO A 288 -7.15 26.96 13.31
N ILE A 289 -5.96 27.19 12.78
CA ILE A 289 -5.18 26.15 12.13
C ILE A 289 -4.37 25.41 13.19
N GLY A 290 -4.39 24.09 13.12
CA GLY A 290 -3.29 23.32 13.63
C GLY A 290 -3.18 21.97 12.96
N GLN A 291 -2.02 21.38 13.19
CA GLN A 291 -1.61 20.13 12.57
C GLN A 291 -1.51 19.06 13.64
N GLY A 292 -2.04 17.88 13.34
CA GLY A 292 -2.05 16.76 14.26
C GLY A 292 -1.87 15.44 13.52
N ILE A 293 -1.20 14.48 14.16
CA ILE A 293 -1.15 13.11 13.70
C ILE A 293 -1.42 12.14 14.85
N ALA A 294 -2.23 11.12 14.62
CA ALA A 294 -2.53 10.08 15.59
C ALA A 294 -1.32 9.15 15.78
N GLU A 295 -1.15 8.68 17.03
CA GLU A 295 -0.10 7.71 17.39
C GLU A 295 -0.23 6.39 16.62
N LYS A 296 -1.47 5.94 16.40
CA LYS A 296 -1.82 4.68 15.73
C LYS A 296 -3.02 4.85 14.82
N TYR A 297 -3.03 4.11 13.72
CA TYR A 297 -4.10 4.08 12.72
C TYR A 297 -4.89 2.76 12.81
N THR A 298 -4.27 1.72 13.38
CA THR A 298 -4.89 0.45 13.72
C THR A 298 -4.36 -0.09 15.05
N LEU A 299 -5.11 -0.98 15.69
CA LEU A 299 -4.66 -1.68 16.91
C LEU A 299 -4.37 -3.16 16.69
N ASP A 300 -5.22 -3.81 15.90
CA ASP A 300 -5.40 -5.26 15.91
C ASP A 300 -5.73 -5.82 14.52
N GLU A 301 -5.49 -5.05 13.46
CA GLU A 301 -5.82 -5.39 12.07
C GLU A 301 -7.32 -5.65 11.85
N ARG A 302 -8.18 -5.16 12.75
CA ARG A 302 -9.64 -5.28 12.69
C ARG A 302 -10.32 -3.93 12.81
N VAL A 303 -9.82 -3.09 13.71
CA VAL A 303 -10.28 -1.70 13.89
C VAL A 303 -9.27 -0.75 13.27
N PHE A 304 -9.76 0.09 12.37
CA PHE A 304 -8.96 1.02 11.58
C PHE A 304 -9.53 2.43 11.62
N MET A 305 -8.67 3.41 11.36
CA MET A 305 -9.04 4.82 11.28
C MET A 305 -8.36 5.45 10.05
N GLY A 306 -8.98 6.47 9.45
CA GLY A 306 -8.38 7.20 8.32
C GLY A 306 -8.92 8.60 8.13
N GLY A 307 -8.27 9.38 7.26
CA GLY A 307 -8.57 10.80 7.07
C GLY A 307 -8.36 11.63 8.34
N ASP A 308 -9.25 12.60 8.56
CA ASP A 308 -9.18 13.55 9.69
C ASP A 308 -9.25 12.89 11.08
N ALA A 309 -9.61 11.61 11.17
CA ALA A 309 -9.50 10.84 12.42
C ALA A 309 -8.03 10.62 12.83
N CYS A 310 -7.14 10.53 11.84
CA CYS A 310 -5.73 10.21 11.99
C CYS A 310 -4.79 11.38 11.73
N HIS A 311 -5.11 12.27 10.81
CA HIS A 311 -4.26 13.41 10.47
C HIS A 311 -5.09 14.66 10.21
N THR A 312 -4.77 15.76 10.86
CA THR A 312 -5.43 17.04 10.62
C THR A 312 -4.43 18.04 10.08
N HIS A 313 -4.79 18.72 8.98
CA HIS A 313 -3.90 19.64 8.28
C HIS A 313 -4.42 21.09 8.25
N SER A 314 -5.58 21.37 8.87
CA SER A 314 -6.17 22.72 8.91
C SER A 314 -7.14 22.94 10.07
N VAL A 315 -7.21 22.02 11.03
CA VAL A 315 -8.15 22.07 12.16
C VAL A 315 -7.42 21.55 13.40
N SER A 316 -7.17 22.42 14.37
CA SER A 316 -6.82 22.00 15.72
C SER A 316 -7.88 22.45 16.72
N THR A 317 -8.23 21.54 17.62
CA THR A 317 -8.75 21.88 18.94
C THR A 317 -7.65 21.50 19.93
N PRO A 318 -7.04 22.42 20.68
CA PRO A 318 -5.99 22.04 21.62
C PRO A 318 -6.62 21.37 22.85
N LEU A 319 -6.06 20.22 23.25
CA LEU A 319 -5.91 19.86 24.66
C LEU A 319 -4.52 20.33 25.11
N GLU A 320 -4.42 20.74 26.38
CA GLU A 320 -3.29 21.41 27.04
C GLU A 320 -1.91 20.78 26.78
N VAL A 321 -0.89 21.58 26.42
CA VAL A 321 0.53 21.17 26.38
C VAL A 321 1.49 22.38 26.55
N PRO A 322 2.73 22.20 27.10
CA PRO A 322 3.61 23.26 27.59
C PRO A 322 4.71 23.74 26.60
N VAL A 323 5.49 24.71 27.11
CA VAL A 323 6.20 25.86 26.51
C VAL A 323 7.51 25.60 25.73
N VAL A 324 7.72 26.30 24.59
CA VAL A 324 9.04 26.77 24.08
C VAL A 324 8.88 28.08 23.27
N LEU A 325 9.72 29.10 23.52
CA LEU A 325 9.70 30.44 22.90
C LEU A 325 10.67 30.57 21.70
N LYS A 326 10.20 30.99 20.51
CA LYS A 326 11.03 31.48 19.37
C LYS A 326 10.28 32.54 18.54
N ILE A 327 10.99 33.58 18.09
CA ILE A 327 10.48 34.66 17.20
C ILE A 327 10.97 34.41 15.77
N ALA A 328 10.07 34.44 14.77
CA ALA A 328 10.43 34.41 13.34
C ALA A 328 9.42 35.18 12.48
N LEU A 329 9.92 35.92 11.48
CA LEU A 329 9.14 36.41 10.33
C LEU A 329 8.55 35.19 9.61
N THR A 330 7.24 35.00 9.71
CA THR A 330 6.59 33.75 9.30
C THR A 330 5.94 33.89 7.92
N PRO A 331 6.34 33.13 6.90
CA PRO A 331 5.69 33.09 5.61
C PRO A 331 4.32 32.42 5.75
N VAL A 332 3.37 32.87 4.94
CA VAL A 332 2.06 32.22 4.81
C VAL A 332 2.28 30.78 4.39
N LYS A 333 1.97 29.83 5.28
CA LYS A 333 1.92 28.40 4.94
C LYS A 333 0.84 28.24 3.87
N PRO A 334 1.15 27.91 2.60
CA PRO A 334 0.13 27.76 1.58
C PRO A 334 -0.76 26.59 1.97
N LYS A 335 -2.05 26.83 2.18
CA LYS A 335 -3.02 25.76 2.42
C LYS A 335 -3.13 24.92 1.15
N ALA A 336 -2.44 23.80 1.09
CA ALA A 336 -2.36 22.97 -0.11
C ALA A 336 -3.62 22.12 -0.38
N GLY A 337 -4.69 22.27 0.41
CA GLY A 337 -5.97 21.57 0.19
C GLY A 337 -5.88 20.04 0.32
N GLN A 338 -4.96 19.52 1.14
CA GLN A 338 -4.58 18.10 1.09
C GLN A 338 -5.55 17.15 1.81
N GLY A 339 -6.35 17.60 2.78
CA GLY A 339 -7.16 16.70 3.64
C GLY A 339 -8.03 15.71 2.87
N MET A 340 -8.88 16.19 1.95
CA MET A 340 -9.73 15.33 1.11
C MET A 340 -8.93 14.44 0.16
N ASN A 341 -7.81 14.95 -0.37
CA ASN A 341 -6.96 14.21 -1.31
C ASN A 341 -6.28 13.04 -0.58
N THR A 342 -5.64 13.29 0.55
CA THR A 342 -5.04 12.26 1.40
C THR A 342 -6.08 11.23 1.83
N ALA A 343 -7.30 11.66 2.17
CA ALA A 343 -8.41 10.77 2.51
C ALA A 343 -8.79 9.81 1.38
N PHE A 344 -8.75 10.23 0.11
CA PHE A 344 -8.98 9.31 -1.02
C PHE A 344 -7.90 8.25 -1.14
N HIS A 345 -6.64 8.64 -0.92
CA HIS A 345 -5.52 7.70 -0.91
C HIS A 345 -5.61 6.71 0.26
N ASP A 346 -5.98 7.16 1.46
CA ASP A 346 -6.18 6.29 2.64
C ASP A 346 -7.26 5.24 2.35
N ALA A 347 -8.41 5.67 1.83
CA ALA A 347 -9.52 4.80 1.54
C ALA A 347 -9.19 3.75 0.47
N LEU A 348 -8.55 4.15 -0.63
CA LEU A 348 -8.19 3.22 -1.69
C LEU A 348 -7.12 2.22 -1.21
N ASN A 349 -6.11 2.69 -0.46
CA ASN A 349 -5.07 1.86 0.12
C ASN A 349 -5.65 0.80 1.06
N MET A 350 -6.58 1.18 1.93
CA MET A 350 -7.26 0.24 2.82
C MET A 350 -8.14 -0.73 2.04
N ALA A 351 -8.96 -0.22 1.12
CA ALA A 351 -9.93 -1.03 0.39
C ALA A 351 -9.26 -2.24 -0.27
N TRP A 352 -8.22 -2.01 -1.08
CA TRP A 352 -7.61 -3.10 -1.83
C TRP A 352 -6.88 -4.11 -0.94
N LYS A 353 -6.34 -3.67 0.20
CA LYS A 353 -5.70 -4.57 1.19
C LYS A 353 -6.72 -5.47 1.86
N ILE A 354 -7.88 -4.93 2.25
CA ILE A 354 -9.01 -5.75 2.74
C ILE A 354 -9.46 -6.70 1.63
N HIS A 355 -9.56 -6.22 0.39
CA HIS A 355 -9.92 -7.07 -0.74
C HIS A 355 -8.94 -8.24 -0.92
N ALA A 356 -7.62 -7.98 -0.85
CA ALA A 356 -6.59 -9.01 -0.94
C ALA A 356 -6.70 -10.05 0.19
N VAL A 357 -7.05 -9.65 1.41
CA VAL A 357 -7.24 -10.59 2.53
C VAL A 357 -8.50 -11.41 2.34
N GLU A 358 -9.63 -10.76 2.08
CA GLU A 358 -10.93 -11.41 2.00
C GLU A 358 -11.12 -12.22 0.71
N SER A 359 -10.35 -11.94 -0.33
CA SER A 359 -10.27 -12.78 -1.53
C SER A 359 -9.37 -14.01 -1.34
N GLY A 360 -8.72 -14.14 -0.17
CA GLY A 360 -7.75 -15.19 0.14
C GLY A 360 -6.39 -15.00 -0.53
N LEU A 361 -6.09 -13.84 -1.13
CA LEU A 361 -4.77 -13.58 -1.70
C LEU A 361 -3.72 -13.46 -0.60
N ALA A 362 -4.02 -12.74 0.48
CA ALA A 362 -3.02 -12.40 1.49
C ALA A 362 -3.46 -12.70 2.93
N ASN A 363 -2.49 -12.96 3.80
CA ASN A 363 -2.74 -13.12 5.23
C ASN A 363 -3.14 -11.78 5.87
N ARG A 364 -3.97 -11.82 6.92
CA ARG A 364 -4.47 -10.60 7.60
C ARG A 364 -3.36 -9.67 8.12
N SER A 365 -2.19 -10.22 8.48
CA SER A 365 -1.05 -9.45 8.96
C SER A 365 -0.59 -8.35 7.99
N ILE A 366 -0.87 -8.50 6.69
CA ILE A 366 -0.57 -7.48 5.68
C ILE A 366 -1.33 -6.16 5.91
N LEU A 367 -2.45 -6.18 6.64
CA LEU A 367 -3.23 -4.96 6.92
C LEU A 367 -2.44 -3.97 7.80
N SER A 368 -1.44 -4.44 8.56
CA SER A 368 -0.51 -3.57 9.30
C SER A 368 0.24 -2.59 8.40
N THR A 369 0.44 -2.93 7.13
CA THR A 369 1.08 -2.05 6.13
C THR A 369 0.26 -0.80 5.83
N TYR A 370 -1.04 -0.77 6.15
CA TYR A 370 -1.84 0.44 6.03
C TYR A 370 -1.30 1.55 6.94
N GLU A 371 -0.99 1.22 8.19
CA GLU A 371 -0.43 2.21 9.11
C GLU A 371 0.95 2.66 8.66
N SER A 372 1.86 1.72 8.36
CA SER A 372 3.24 2.08 8.00
C SER A 372 3.31 2.92 6.72
N GLU A 373 2.46 2.64 5.73
CA GLU A 373 2.41 3.43 4.49
C GLU A 373 1.72 4.79 4.68
N ARG A 374 0.55 4.83 5.33
CA ARG A 374 -0.26 6.06 5.37
C ARG A 374 0.21 7.04 6.43
N LYS A 375 0.72 6.54 7.55
CA LYS A 375 1.30 7.38 8.60
C LYS A 375 2.59 8.06 8.13
N ASP A 376 3.49 7.33 7.45
CA ASP A 376 4.74 7.91 6.90
C ASP A 376 4.46 9.04 5.91
N ILE A 377 3.45 8.89 5.03
CA ILE A 377 3.03 9.94 4.11
C ILE A 377 2.45 11.15 4.86
N ALA A 378 1.64 10.93 5.90
CA ALA A 378 1.12 12.00 6.74
C ALA A 378 2.24 12.73 7.49
N GLU A 379 3.23 12.00 8.04
CA GLU A 379 4.40 12.58 8.69
C GLU A 379 5.28 13.36 7.73
N THR A 380 5.48 12.84 6.52
CA THR A 380 6.20 13.50 5.44
C THR A 380 5.52 14.80 5.04
N LEU A 381 4.18 14.81 4.87
CA LEU A 381 3.40 16.02 4.62
C LEU A 381 3.63 17.06 5.72
N LEU A 382 3.56 16.65 6.98
CA LEU A 382 3.78 17.54 8.13
C LEU A 382 5.21 18.09 8.21
N ASN A 383 6.22 17.25 7.95
CA ASN A 383 7.62 17.65 7.95
C ASN A 383 7.93 18.57 6.77
N PHE A 384 7.30 18.33 5.64
CA PHE A 384 7.45 19.08 4.41
C PHE A 384 6.93 20.52 4.59
N ASP A 385 5.73 20.69 5.13
CA ASP A 385 5.15 22.01 5.41
C ASP A 385 6.08 22.88 6.26
N SER A 386 6.74 22.30 7.26
CA SER A 386 7.70 23.00 8.13
C SER A 386 8.99 23.39 7.41
N LYS A 387 9.56 22.50 6.58
CA LYS A 387 10.77 22.78 5.79
C LYS A 387 10.50 23.84 4.71
N TYR A 388 9.39 23.70 4.01
CA TYR A 388 8.98 24.63 2.96
C TYR A 388 8.72 26.03 3.52
N ALA A 389 8.01 26.12 4.65
CA ALA A 389 7.82 27.38 5.36
C ALA A 389 9.18 28.03 5.71
N ALA A 390 10.12 27.29 6.30
CA ALA A 390 11.41 27.84 6.69
C ALA A 390 12.28 28.33 5.51
N LEU A 391 12.20 27.69 4.34
CA LEU A 391 12.93 28.08 3.13
C LEU A 391 12.42 29.41 2.56
N PHE A 392 11.11 29.57 2.46
CA PHE A 392 10.50 30.81 1.96
C PHE A 392 10.64 31.98 2.95
N SER A 393 10.84 31.72 4.25
CA SER A 393 11.18 32.78 5.23
C SER A 393 12.56 33.37 4.99
N LYS A 394 13.53 32.53 4.58
CA LYS A 394 14.96 32.89 4.53
C LYS A 394 15.34 33.66 3.27
N ARG A 395 14.72 33.33 2.12
CA ARG A 395 14.98 33.97 0.83
C ARG A 395 13.73 33.87 -0.03
N ARG A 396 13.19 35.01 -0.47
CA ARG A 396 12.09 35.05 -1.43
C ARG A 396 12.66 34.77 -2.83
N PRO A 397 12.22 33.70 -3.51
CA PRO A 397 12.73 33.41 -4.84
C PRO A 397 12.21 34.45 -5.83
N SER A 398 13.09 34.91 -6.71
CA SER A 398 12.70 35.82 -7.78
C SER A 398 11.84 35.10 -8.81
N ALA A 399 11.05 35.85 -9.58
CA ALA A 399 10.26 35.27 -10.65
C ALA A 399 11.13 34.54 -11.71
N GLY A 400 12.38 34.96 -11.89
CA GLY A 400 13.33 34.27 -12.77
C GLY A 400 13.74 32.89 -12.26
N GLU A 401 13.96 32.73 -10.95
CA GLU A 401 14.43 31.47 -10.33
C GLU A 401 13.35 30.39 -10.28
N VAL A 402 12.08 30.77 -10.03
CA VAL A 402 10.98 29.80 -10.07
C VAL A 402 10.60 29.47 -11.51
N GLY A 403 10.72 30.45 -12.43
CA GLY A 403 10.57 30.22 -13.86
C GLY A 403 11.60 29.22 -14.40
N SER A 404 12.87 29.37 -14.04
CA SER A 404 13.92 28.41 -14.41
C SER A 404 13.73 27.04 -13.76
N ALA A 405 13.30 26.97 -12.49
CA ALA A 405 12.98 25.71 -11.81
C ALA A 405 11.77 24.96 -12.42
N SER A 406 10.85 25.69 -13.05
CA SER A 406 9.66 25.15 -13.71
C SER A 406 9.93 24.55 -15.09
N HIS A 407 11.12 24.81 -15.65
CA HIS A 407 11.61 24.21 -16.89
C HIS A 407 12.69 23.16 -16.61
N THR A 408 12.64 22.02 -17.30
CA THR A 408 13.75 21.04 -17.30
C THR A 408 14.91 21.59 -18.14
N THR A 409 15.67 22.55 -17.61
CA THR A 409 17.00 22.85 -18.16
C THR A 409 17.97 21.82 -17.61
N VAL A 410 18.16 20.72 -18.35
CA VAL A 410 19.32 19.84 -18.18
C VAL A 410 20.52 20.61 -18.72
N GLY A 411 21.13 21.44 -17.88
CA GLY A 411 22.48 21.94 -18.14
C GLY A 411 23.45 20.77 -17.99
N ALA A 412 24.33 20.59 -18.98
CA ALA A 412 25.37 19.57 -18.95
C ALA A 412 26.21 19.71 -17.66
N GLY A 413 26.10 18.72 -16.76
CA GLY A 413 27.10 18.44 -15.72
C GLY A 413 27.10 19.28 -14.43
N GLY A 414 26.02 19.97 -14.06
CA GLY A 414 25.92 20.68 -12.77
C GLY A 414 24.95 20.02 -11.78
N GLU A 415 25.32 19.93 -10.49
CA GLU A 415 24.39 19.55 -9.42
C GLU A 415 23.23 20.55 -9.34
N GLU A 416 21.98 20.06 -9.34
CA GLU A 416 20.81 20.90 -9.15
C GLU A 416 20.86 21.63 -7.79
N ASP A 417 20.61 22.95 -7.82
CA ASP A 417 20.47 23.81 -6.63
C ASP A 417 19.48 23.20 -5.62
N GLU A 418 19.84 23.19 -4.33
CA GLU A 418 19.01 22.69 -3.23
C GLU A 418 17.62 23.34 -3.20
N PHE A 419 17.53 24.62 -3.58
CA PHE A 419 16.25 25.32 -3.73
C PHE A 419 15.37 24.68 -4.82
N VAL A 420 15.94 24.42 -6.00
CA VAL A 420 15.22 23.83 -7.14
C VAL A 420 14.74 22.42 -6.81
N LYS A 421 15.59 21.60 -6.17
CA LYS A 421 15.21 20.25 -5.70
C LYS A 421 14.04 20.31 -4.72
N THR A 422 14.11 21.20 -3.73
CA THR A 422 13.05 21.31 -2.71
C THR A 422 11.75 21.85 -3.30
N PHE A 423 11.84 22.81 -4.23
CA PHE A 423 10.68 23.33 -4.96
C PHE A 423 10.01 22.24 -5.81
N LYS A 424 10.78 21.48 -6.60
CA LYS A 424 10.24 20.37 -7.40
C LYS A 424 9.54 19.33 -6.53
N SER A 425 10.20 18.91 -5.45
CA SER A 425 9.62 17.99 -4.46
C SER A 425 8.32 18.53 -3.86
N SER A 426 8.22 19.84 -3.61
CA SER A 426 6.98 20.49 -3.15
C SER A 426 5.82 20.31 -4.12
N CYS A 427 6.06 20.58 -5.40
CA CYS A 427 5.01 20.54 -6.40
C CYS A 427 4.58 19.09 -6.65
N GLU A 428 5.52 18.15 -6.66
CA GLU A 428 5.20 16.72 -6.72
C GLU A 428 4.33 16.31 -5.53
N PHE A 429 4.71 16.68 -4.31
CA PHE A 429 3.96 16.31 -3.12
C PHE A 429 2.55 16.92 -3.11
N THR A 430 2.44 18.22 -3.39
CA THR A 430 1.13 18.92 -3.39
C THR A 430 0.20 18.45 -4.51
N SER A 431 0.73 18.01 -5.66
CA SER A 431 -0.07 17.41 -6.73
C SER A 431 -0.50 15.96 -6.45
N GLY A 432 0.09 15.33 -5.43
CA GLY A 432 -0.12 13.94 -5.03
C GLY A 432 0.80 12.91 -5.73
N TYR A 433 1.65 13.32 -6.66
CA TYR A 433 2.65 12.45 -7.31
C TYR A 433 3.95 12.29 -6.51
N GLY A 434 4.12 13.08 -5.46
CA GLY A 434 5.24 12.98 -4.51
C GLY A 434 5.08 11.83 -3.49
N VAL A 435 3.94 11.13 -3.51
CA VAL A 435 3.73 9.94 -2.68
C VAL A 435 4.67 8.83 -3.16
N ALA A 436 5.53 8.39 -2.24
CA ALA A 436 6.44 7.26 -2.44
C ALA A 436 6.38 6.38 -1.18
N TYR A 437 5.83 5.17 -1.31
CA TYR A 437 5.83 4.22 -0.19
C TYR A 437 7.23 3.67 0.05
N GLN A 438 7.62 3.56 1.32
CA GLN A 438 8.84 2.87 1.72
C GLN A 438 8.76 1.38 1.37
N PRO A 439 9.92 0.70 1.20
CA PRO A 439 9.95 -0.73 0.92
C PRO A 439 9.19 -1.53 1.97
N ASN A 440 8.39 -2.48 1.48
CA ASN A 440 7.61 -3.42 2.29
C ASN A 440 7.19 -4.61 1.41
N ILE A 441 6.32 -5.48 1.91
CA ILE A 441 5.88 -6.70 1.20
C ILE A 441 5.20 -6.44 -0.16
N PHE A 442 4.72 -5.21 -0.41
CA PHE A 442 4.09 -4.79 -1.67
C PHE A 442 4.96 -3.85 -2.51
N THR A 443 6.08 -3.40 -1.96
CA THR A 443 6.97 -2.40 -2.57
C THR A 443 8.38 -2.96 -2.56
N TRP A 444 8.80 -3.50 -3.70
CA TRP A 444 10.06 -4.21 -3.81
C TRP A 444 11.27 -3.28 -3.68
N ASP A 445 12.26 -3.73 -2.93
CA ASP A 445 13.63 -3.23 -2.91
C ASP A 445 14.59 -4.42 -2.68
N ALA A 446 15.89 -4.15 -2.53
CA ALA A 446 16.88 -5.21 -2.28
C ALA A 446 16.65 -5.95 -0.95
N SER A 447 15.96 -5.35 0.02
CA SER A 447 15.61 -5.99 1.29
C SER A 447 14.43 -6.97 1.19
N HIS A 448 13.59 -6.84 0.15
CA HIS A 448 12.39 -7.67 -0.07
C HIS A 448 12.68 -9.19 -0.07
N PRO A 449 11.79 -10.07 0.44
CA PRO A 449 12.01 -11.52 0.45
C PRO A 449 12.26 -12.16 -0.92
N ALA A 450 11.69 -11.59 -1.99
CA ALA A 450 11.96 -11.99 -3.37
C ALA A 450 13.35 -11.51 -3.82
N LYS A 451 14.24 -12.46 -4.17
CA LYS A 451 15.68 -12.23 -4.39
C LYS A 451 16.16 -12.49 -5.81
N SER A 452 15.28 -12.87 -6.74
CA SER A 452 15.64 -13.06 -8.13
C SER A 452 16.52 -11.94 -8.71
N ALA A 453 17.57 -12.32 -9.44
CA ALA A 453 18.46 -11.38 -10.12
C ALA A 453 17.78 -10.59 -11.26
N LEU A 454 16.55 -10.97 -11.63
CA LEU A 454 15.78 -10.31 -12.69
C LEU A 454 15.05 -9.05 -12.23
N PHE A 455 15.01 -8.76 -10.93
CA PHE A 455 14.57 -7.47 -10.43
C PHE A 455 15.60 -6.37 -10.73
N LYS A 456 15.18 -5.10 -10.65
CA LYS A 456 16.05 -3.92 -10.86
C LYS A 456 16.68 -3.90 -12.25
N ILE A 457 15.82 -3.87 -13.26
CA ILE A 457 16.21 -3.76 -14.66
C ILE A 457 17.05 -2.49 -14.88
N PRO A 458 18.30 -2.59 -15.38
CA PRO A 458 19.12 -1.42 -15.67
C PRO A 458 18.45 -0.50 -16.69
N GLY A 459 18.47 0.81 -16.42
CA GLY A 459 17.90 1.82 -17.31
C GLY A 459 16.41 2.12 -17.11
N VAL A 460 15.66 1.28 -16.39
CA VAL A 460 14.24 1.52 -16.12
C VAL A 460 14.06 2.67 -15.12
N HIS A 461 13.20 3.64 -15.46
CA HIS A 461 12.96 4.87 -14.70
C HIS A 461 11.82 4.75 -13.67
N LEU A 462 11.13 3.60 -13.61
CA LEU A 462 10.05 3.35 -12.66
C LEU A 462 10.61 3.06 -11.26
N THR A 463 10.08 3.76 -10.27
CA THR A 463 10.46 3.57 -8.86
C THR A 463 9.34 2.85 -8.11
N PRO A 464 9.58 1.65 -7.53
CA PRO A 464 8.64 1.01 -6.61
C PRO A 464 8.15 1.98 -5.52
N GLY A 465 6.86 1.91 -5.20
CA GLY A 465 6.22 2.75 -4.20
C GLY A 465 5.69 4.08 -4.75
N ARG A 466 6.08 4.51 -5.96
CA ARG A 466 5.53 5.69 -6.64
C ARG A 466 4.38 5.33 -7.58
N ALA A 467 3.56 6.32 -7.94
CA ALA A 467 2.51 6.14 -8.94
C ALA A 467 3.11 5.72 -10.30
N PHE A 468 2.41 4.84 -11.03
CA PHE A 468 2.81 4.47 -12.38
C PHE A 468 2.80 5.68 -13.31
N THR A 469 3.87 5.85 -14.10
CA THR A 469 4.05 7.00 -14.99
C THR A 469 3.01 6.98 -16.12
N PRO A 470 2.25 8.07 -16.34
CA PRO A 470 1.22 8.12 -17.37
C PRO A 470 1.77 7.74 -18.74
N THR A 471 1.10 6.86 -19.48
CA THR A 471 1.64 6.32 -20.74
C THR A 471 0.52 6.15 -21.77
N THR A 472 0.71 6.64 -22.99
CA THR A 472 -0.30 6.53 -24.07
C THR A 472 0.14 5.47 -25.07
N VAL A 473 -0.78 4.59 -25.45
CA VAL A 473 -0.56 3.50 -26.41
C VAL A 473 -1.78 3.34 -27.32
N THR A 474 -1.62 2.62 -28.43
CA THR A 474 -2.74 2.25 -29.31
C THR A 474 -3.25 0.87 -28.96
N ARG A 475 -4.54 0.72 -28.66
CA ARG A 475 -5.15 -0.59 -28.44
C ARG A 475 -5.31 -1.35 -29.75
N LEU A 476 -4.84 -2.60 -29.78
CA LEU A 476 -4.85 -3.41 -31.01
C LEU A 476 -6.28 -3.74 -31.47
N ALA A 477 -7.18 -4.02 -30.52
CA ALA A 477 -8.55 -4.45 -30.82
C ALA A 477 -9.36 -3.45 -31.66
N ASP A 478 -9.17 -2.15 -31.47
CA ASP A 478 -10.01 -1.12 -32.09
C ASP A 478 -9.26 0.14 -32.55
N SER A 479 -7.93 0.18 -32.42
CA SER A 479 -7.08 1.34 -32.77
C SER A 479 -7.30 2.58 -31.92
N ASN A 480 -8.03 2.49 -30.80
CA ASN A 480 -8.20 3.63 -29.92
C ASN A 480 -6.89 3.96 -29.21
N PHE A 481 -6.57 5.25 -29.14
CA PHE A 481 -5.49 5.74 -28.28
C PHE A 481 -5.99 5.74 -26.85
N VAL A 482 -5.24 5.08 -25.97
CA VAL A 482 -5.65 4.85 -24.59
C VAL A 482 -4.55 5.22 -23.62
N GLU A 483 -4.97 5.61 -22.42
CA GLU A 483 -4.11 5.95 -21.29
C GLU A 483 -3.93 4.68 -20.45
N LEU A 484 -2.75 4.07 -20.51
CA LEU A 484 -2.48 2.73 -19.99
C LEU A 484 -2.79 2.63 -18.48
N GLU A 485 -2.48 3.68 -17.72
CA GLU A 485 -2.73 3.80 -16.28
C GLU A 485 -4.22 3.92 -15.90
N GLN A 486 -5.10 4.11 -16.89
CA GLN A 486 -6.55 4.27 -16.71
C GLN A 486 -7.39 3.20 -17.40
N GLU A 487 -6.77 2.28 -18.16
CA GLU A 487 -7.50 1.25 -18.92
C GLU A 487 -8.16 0.22 -18.01
N VAL A 488 -7.51 -0.12 -16.90
CA VAL A 488 -8.07 -1.03 -15.89
C VAL A 488 -8.69 -0.20 -14.76
N PRO A 489 -10.01 -0.27 -14.54
CA PRO A 489 -10.66 0.48 -13.47
C PRO A 489 -10.14 0.04 -12.09
N ALA A 490 -10.53 0.77 -11.03
CA ALA A 490 -10.27 0.36 -9.65
C ALA A 490 -11.15 -0.84 -9.26
N ASN A 491 -10.80 -2.02 -9.77
CA ASN A 491 -11.51 -3.30 -9.60
C ASN A 491 -10.88 -4.22 -8.54
N GLY A 492 -9.84 -3.76 -7.83
CA GLY A 492 -9.14 -4.55 -6.82
C GLY A 492 -8.01 -5.43 -7.34
N ALA A 493 -7.81 -5.52 -8.66
CA ALA A 493 -6.77 -6.35 -9.27
C ALA A 493 -5.40 -5.65 -9.31
N PHE A 494 -4.34 -6.43 -9.09
CA PHE A 494 -2.99 -6.05 -9.51
C PHE A 494 -2.91 -6.01 -11.03
N ARG A 495 -2.16 -5.05 -11.59
CA ARG A 495 -1.95 -4.96 -13.04
C ARG A 495 -0.53 -5.33 -13.39
N ILE A 496 -0.39 -6.25 -14.33
CA ILE A 496 0.89 -6.77 -14.83
C ILE A 496 1.04 -6.24 -16.26
N PHE A 497 1.85 -5.21 -16.42
CA PHE A 497 2.18 -4.63 -17.72
C PHE A 497 3.42 -5.32 -18.28
N VAL A 498 3.25 -6.11 -19.31
CA VAL A 498 4.30 -6.77 -20.09
C VAL A 498 4.67 -5.85 -21.24
N PHE A 499 5.70 -5.03 -21.04
CA PHE A 499 6.36 -4.31 -22.13
C PHE A 499 7.14 -5.34 -22.94
N ALA A 500 6.52 -5.90 -23.97
CA ALA A 500 6.98 -7.06 -24.70
C ALA A 500 8.12 -6.76 -25.68
N GLY A 501 8.49 -5.49 -25.88
CA GLY A 501 9.51 -5.10 -26.86
C GLY A 501 9.11 -5.48 -28.29
N ASN A 502 10.10 -5.71 -29.15
CA ASN A 502 9.88 -6.06 -30.55
C ASN A 502 9.39 -7.51 -30.69
N GLN A 503 8.19 -7.69 -31.25
CA GLN A 503 7.54 -9.01 -31.36
C GLN A 503 8.39 -10.09 -32.04
N SER A 504 9.20 -9.73 -33.05
CA SER A 504 10.05 -10.69 -33.75
C SER A 504 11.22 -11.19 -32.90
N LYS A 505 11.69 -10.40 -31.93
CA LYS A 505 12.81 -10.71 -31.05
C LYS A 505 12.37 -11.40 -29.77
N THR A 506 11.22 -11.05 -29.23
CA THR A 506 10.72 -11.56 -27.94
C THR A 506 9.72 -12.70 -28.06
N LYS A 507 9.48 -13.22 -29.28
CA LYS A 507 8.53 -14.31 -29.54
C LYS A 507 8.68 -15.50 -28.59
N LYS A 508 9.91 -15.95 -28.36
CA LYS A 508 10.20 -17.06 -27.44
C LYS A 508 9.95 -16.70 -25.98
N ALA A 509 10.45 -15.56 -25.52
CA ALA A 509 10.22 -15.08 -24.15
C ALA A 509 8.73 -14.90 -23.83
N ILE A 510 7.91 -14.41 -24.77
CA ILE A 510 6.46 -14.28 -24.60
C ILE A 510 5.77 -15.66 -24.59
N ALA A 511 6.20 -16.60 -25.43
CA ALA A 511 5.70 -17.97 -25.41
C ALA A 511 6.02 -18.68 -24.08
N ASP A 512 7.26 -18.53 -23.60
CA ASP A 512 7.71 -19.11 -22.33
C ASP A 512 6.98 -18.46 -21.14
N LEU A 513 6.82 -17.13 -21.13
CA LEU A 513 6.02 -16.41 -20.13
C LEU A 513 4.59 -16.97 -20.07
N ALA A 514 3.93 -17.12 -21.21
CA ALA A 514 2.58 -17.65 -21.30
C ALA A 514 2.49 -19.09 -20.78
N ALA A 515 3.37 -19.98 -21.24
CA ALA A 515 3.40 -21.37 -20.79
C ALA A 515 3.63 -21.49 -19.28
N ASN A 516 4.49 -20.63 -18.70
CA ASN A 516 4.74 -20.61 -17.26
C ASN A 516 3.61 -19.97 -16.45
N LEU A 517 2.87 -19.00 -17.01
CA LEU A 517 1.65 -18.47 -16.40
C LEU A 517 0.54 -19.54 -16.29
N GLU A 518 0.53 -20.54 -17.17
CA GLU A 518 -0.47 -21.61 -17.16
C GLU A 518 -0.10 -22.78 -16.22
N LYS A 519 1.14 -22.86 -15.74
CA LYS A 519 1.56 -23.86 -14.74
C LYS A 519 0.71 -23.77 -13.48
N GLU A 520 0.43 -24.91 -12.86
CA GLU A 520 -0.51 -25.05 -11.73
C GLU A 520 -0.20 -24.09 -10.57
N ARG A 521 1.08 -23.91 -10.26
CA ARG A 521 1.56 -23.07 -9.16
C ARG A 521 1.96 -21.65 -9.53
N SER A 522 1.64 -21.18 -10.74
CA SER A 522 1.85 -19.77 -11.08
C SER A 522 0.92 -18.88 -10.23
N PHE A 523 1.34 -17.64 -9.95
CA PHE A 523 0.48 -16.65 -9.27
C PHE A 523 -0.87 -16.46 -9.98
N LEU A 524 -0.95 -16.68 -11.30
CA LEU A 524 -2.19 -16.57 -12.06
C LEU A 524 -3.08 -17.81 -11.89
N SER A 525 -2.52 -19.01 -11.99
CA SER A 525 -3.26 -20.27 -11.94
C SER A 525 -3.77 -20.61 -10.55
N VAL A 526 -2.99 -20.35 -9.50
CA VAL A 526 -3.37 -20.60 -8.10
C VAL A 526 -4.58 -19.77 -7.65
N TYR A 527 -4.73 -18.60 -8.27
CA TYR A 527 -5.84 -17.67 -8.05
C TYR A 527 -6.76 -17.59 -9.27
N ARG A 528 -6.79 -18.65 -10.09
CA ARG A 528 -7.73 -18.78 -11.20
C ARG A 528 -9.16 -18.79 -10.64
N ARG A 529 -10.04 -18.04 -11.28
CA ARG A 529 -11.43 -17.94 -10.87
C ARG A 529 -12.15 -19.27 -11.09
N SER A 530 -12.96 -19.70 -10.13
CA SER A 530 -13.65 -21.00 -10.17
C SER A 530 -14.76 -21.04 -11.22
N ASP A 531 -15.30 -19.88 -11.59
CA ASP A 531 -16.36 -19.69 -12.58
C ASP A 531 -15.81 -19.48 -14.00
N ILE A 532 -14.53 -19.79 -14.27
CA ILE A 532 -13.87 -19.51 -15.57
C ILE A 532 -14.63 -20.07 -16.78
N ALA A 533 -15.31 -21.20 -16.63
CA ALA A 533 -16.11 -21.82 -17.69
C ALA A 533 -17.35 -21.00 -18.09
N ASP A 534 -17.86 -20.17 -17.17
CA ASP A 534 -19.05 -19.33 -17.35
C ASP A 534 -18.69 -17.86 -17.64
N VAL A 535 -17.38 -17.54 -17.70
CA VAL A 535 -16.93 -16.18 -17.96
C VAL A 535 -17.26 -15.80 -19.39
N SER A 536 -18.02 -14.70 -19.52
CA SER A 536 -18.33 -14.12 -20.81
C SER A 536 -17.05 -13.79 -21.57
N PHE A 537 -17.05 -14.08 -22.87
CA PHE A 537 -16.02 -13.58 -23.80
C PHE A 537 -15.82 -12.05 -23.71
N PHE A 538 -16.86 -11.31 -23.30
CA PHE A 538 -16.83 -9.86 -23.13
C PHE A 538 -16.29 -9.40 -21.75
N GLU A 539 -15.85 -10.31 -20.89
CA GLU A 539 -15.10 -9.96 -19.68
C GLU A 539 -13.79 -9.27 -20.09
N ARG A 540 -13.77 -7.94 -19.91
CA ARG A 540 -12.71 -7.11 -20.46
C ARG A 540 -11.41 -7.16 -19.67
N HIS A 541 -11.48 -7.29 -18.34
CA HIS A 541 -10.36 -6.97 -17.47
C HIS A 541 -9.79 -8.20 -16.76
N ASN A 542 -10.64 -9.16 -16.40
CA ASN A 542 -10.28 -10.27 -15.50
C ASN A 542 -10.80 -11.64 -15.98
N PRO A 543 -10.46 -12.08 -17.21
CA PRO A 543 -10.90 -13.37 -17.75
C PRO A 543 -10.40 -14.57 -16.92
N HIS A 544 -9.17 -14.51 -16.39
CA HIS A 544 -8.56 -15.66 -15.70
C HIS A 544 -8.61 -15.57 -14.17
N SER A 545 -8.45 -14.37 -13.61
CA SER A 545 -8.43 -14.13 -12.16
C SER A 545 -9.03 -12.78 -11.85
N LYS A 546 -9.84 -12.71 -10.78
CA LYS A 546 -10.38 -11.45 -10.25
C LYS A 546 -9.30 -10.57 -9.59
N LEU A 547 -8.09 -11.12 -9.37
CA LEU A 547 -7.00 -10.47 -8.64
C LEU A 547 -5.87 -9.95 -9.55
N PHE A 548 -5.84 -10.38 -10.81
CA PHE A 548 -4.76 -10.06 -11.73
C PHE A 548 -5.32 -9.67 -13.10
N THR A 549 -4.81 -8.56 -13.65
CA THR A 549 -5.07 -8.14 -15.03
C THR A 549 -3.74 -8.08 -15.78
N LEU A 550 -3.64 -8.80 -16.90
CA LEU A 550 -2.49 -8.76 -17.79
C LEU A 550 -2.69 -7.71 -18.88
N SER A 551 -1.62 -7.01 -19.24
CA SER A 551 -1.59 -6.01 -20.31
C SER A 551 -0.30 -6.16 -21.09
N VAL A 552 -0.36 -6.34 -22.41
CA VAL A 552 0.82 -6.59 -23.26
C VAL A 552 1.02 -5.41 -24.22
N ILE A 553 2.20 -4.80 -24.19
CA ILE A 553 2.56 -3.63 -24.98
C ILE A 553 3.73 -4.00 -25.89
N TYR A 554 3.54 -4.01 -27.20
CA TYR A 554 4.62 -4.28 -28.17
C TYR A 554 5.25 -2.98 -28.69
N ALA A 555 6.58 -2.98 -28.82
CA ALA A 555 7.33 -1.92 -29.50
C ALA A 555 7.25 -2.14 -31.02
N GLY A 556 6.21 -1.57 -31.63
CA GLY A 556 5.92 -1.74 -33.05
C GLY A 556 4.63 -1.01 -33.43
N SER A 557 4.47 -0.75 -34.74
CA SER A 557 3.22 -0.18 -35.24
C SER A 557 2.09 -1.20 -35.15
N LYS A 558 0.88 -0.75 -34.81
CA LYS A 558 -0.32 -1.58 -34.72
C LYS A 558 -0.47 -2.58 -35.87
N ASN A 559 -0.31 -2.13 -37.11
CA ASN A 559 -0.54 -2.96 -38.31
C ASN A 559 0.57 -3.99 -38.57
N THR A 560 1.68 -3.92 -37.83
CA THR A 560 2.82 -4.84 -37.94
C THR A 560 2.81 -5.93 -36.87
N ILE A 561 1.96 -5.80 -35.86
CA ILE A 561 1.87 -6.75 -34.75
C ILE A 561 0.92 -7.88 -35.16
N ASP A 562 1.44 -9.10 -35.22
CA ASP A 562 0.69 -10.31 -35.50
C ASP A 562 -0.02 -10.81 -34.22
N VAL A 563 -1.30 -10.49 -34.09
CA VAL A 563 -2.13 -10.89 -32.93
C VAL A 563 -2.29 -12.42 -32.87
N ASP A 564 -2.27 -13.11 -34.01
CA ASP A 564 -2.44 -14.56 -34.07
C ASP A 564 -1.21 -15.33 -33.57
N SER A 565 -0.06 -14.65 -33.46
CA SER A 565 1.14 -15.22 -32.84
C SER A 565 1.18 -15.11 -31.31
N ILE A 566 0.27 -14.32 -30.70
CA ILE A 566 0.24 -14.08 -29.25
C ILE A 566 -0.38 -15.31 -28.55
N PRO A 567 0.26 -15.92 -27.55
CA PRO A 567 -0.29 -17.07 -26.82
C PRO A 567 -1.69 -16.82 -26.24
N GLN A 568 -2.53 -17.87 -26.19
CA GLN A 568 -3.95 -17.75 -25.86
C GLN A 568 -4.22 -17.06 -24.52
N VAL A 569 -3.51 -17.47 -23.45
CA VAL A 569 -3.67 -16.90 -22.09
C VAL A 569 -3.47 -15.37 -22.04
N LEU A 570 -2.64 -14.82 -22.94
CA LEU A 570 -2.46 -13.37 -23.11
C LEU A 570 -3.49 -12.78 -24.07
N ARG A 571 -3.83 -13.51 -25.15
CA ARG A 571 -4.80 -13.10 -26.17
C ARG A 571 -6.22 -12.94 -25.63
N ASP A 572 -6.59 -13.70 -24.60
CA ASP A 572 -7.90 -13.56 -23.93
C ASP A 572 -8.10 -12.16 -23.36
N TYR A 573 -7.01 -11.48 -23.00
CA TYR A 573 -7.00 -10.06 -22.65
C TYR A 573 -6.97 -9.17 -23.90
N HIS A 574 -7.81 -9.45 -24.89
CA HIS A 574 -7.82 -8.80 -26.21
C HIS A 574 -7.96 -7.26 -26.15
N HIS A 575 -8.64 -6.73 -25.14
CA HIS A 575 -8.75 -5.29 -24.89
C HIS A 575 -7.52 -4.67 -24.20
N HIS A 576 -6.56 -5.49 -23.78
CA HIS A 576 -5.33 -5.11 -23.11
C HIS A 576 -4.08 -5.55 -23.90
N LEU A 577 -4.22 -5.65 -25.22
CA LEU A 577 -3.10 -5.76 -26.16
C LEU A 577 -2.90 -4.40 -26.83
N TYR A 578 -1.65 -3.93 -26.84
CA TYR A 578 -1.33 -2.58 -27.28
C TYR A 578 -0.10 -2.53 -28.20
N ALA A 579 -0.09 -1.52 -29.06
CA ALA A 579 1.05 -1.05 -29.82
C ALA A 579 1.59 0.24 -29.17
N ASP A 580 2.90 0.29 -28.97
CA ASP A 580 3.61 1.52 -28.66
C ASP A 580 4.00 2.19 -29.98
N ASP A 581 3.10 3.01 -30.53
CA ASP A 581 3.30 3.74 -31.78
C ASP A 581 2.83 5.20 -31.70
N ILE A 582 2.70 5.70 -30.48
CA ILE A 582 2.25 7.07 -30.19
C ILE A 582 3.43 7.91 -29.70
N PRO A 583 3.73 9.05 -30.35
CA PRO A 583 4.79 9.94 -29.87
C PRO A 583 4.41 10.59 -28.55
N ASP A 584 5.41 10.83 -27.70
CA ASP A 584 5.23 11.53 -26.42
C ASP A 584 6.13 12.77 -26.38
N VAL A 585 5.54 13.91 -25.98
CA VAL A 585 6.23 15.21 -25.88
C VAL A 585 7.39 15.20 -24.88
N ARG A 586 7.42 14.25 -23.94
CA ARG A 586 8.48 14.04 -22.95
C ARG A 586 9.73 13.41 -23.55
N VAL A 587 9.55 12.59 -24.57
CA VAL A 587 10.60 11.84 -25.26
C VAL A 587 10.43 12.04 -26.77
N PRO A 588 10.58 13.28 -27.29
CA PRO A 588 10.21 13.61 -28.68
C PRO A 588 11.07 12.90 -29.74
N GLN A 589 12.19 12.31 -29.35
CA GLN A 589 13.09 11.54 -30.21
C GLN A 589 12.89 10.03 -30.11
N ALA A 590 12.03 9.56 -29.19
CA ALA A 590 11.74 8.15 -29.04
C ALA A 590 10.95 7.63 -30.25
N GLN A 591 11.34 6.46 -30.74
CA GLN A 591 10.58 5.73 -31.76
C GLN A 591 9.38 5.02 -31.12
N PHE A 592 9.56 4.50 -29.91
CA PHE A 592 8.58 3.75 -29.13
C PHE A 592 8.48 4.40 -27.74
N ALA A 593 7.65 5.45 -27.67
CA ALA A 593 7.68 6.39 -26.57
C ALA A 593 7.29 5.76 -25.22
N ALA A 594 6.38 4.79 -25.20
CA ALA A 594 6.00 4.12 -23.96
C ALA A 594 7.17 3.30 -23.37
N HIS A 595 7.88 2.52 -24.19
CA HIS A 595 9.04 1.76 -23.75
C HIS A 595 10.18 2.68 -23.32
N GLU A 596 10.56 3.63 -24.19
CA GLU A 596 11.75 4.47 -23.98
C GLU A 596 11.55 5.47 -22.84
N LYS A 597 10.33 6.03 -22.66
CA LYS A 597 10.03 6.94 -21.53
C LYS A 597 10.22 6.23 -20.18
N LEU A 598 9.80 4.97 -20.11
CA LEU A 598 9.91 4.16 -18.90
C LEU A 598 11.28 3.51 -18.75
N GLY A 599 12.15 3.60 -19.77
CA GLY A 599 13.51 3.07 -19.77
C GLY A 599 13.60 1.57 -20.10
N PHE A 600 12.59 0.99 -20.75
CA PHE A 600 12.63 -0.39 -21.23
C PHE A 600 13.37 -0.50 -22.57
N ASP A 601 14.17 -1.55 -22.71
CA ASP A 601 14.81 -1.92 -23.98
C ASP A 601 13.73 -2.32 -25.00
N VAL A 602 13.67 -1.60 -26.13
CA VAL A 602 12.65 -1.83 -27.18
C VAL A 602 12.79 -3.19 -27.88
N GLN A 603 13.92 -3.88 -27.75
CA GLN A 603 14.16 -5.22 -28.31
C GLN A 603 13.91 -6.35 -27.31
N LYS A 604 14.06 -6.09 -26.01
CA LYS A 604 13.97 -7.13 -24.95
C LYS A 604 12.75 -6.99 -24.05
N GLY A 605 12.33 -5.77 -23.77
CA GLY A 605 11.18 -5.50 -22.92
C GLY A 605 11.41 -5.72 -21.43
N GLY A 606 10.31 -5.86 -20.69
CA GLY A 606 10.26 -6.09 -19.25
C GLY A 606 8.82 -6.14 -18.73
N VAL A 607 8.68 -6.43 -17.45
CA VAL A 607 7.38 -6.53 -16.76
C VAL A 607 7.33 -5.52 -15.63
N VAL A 608 6.21 -4.81 -15.52
CA VAL A 608 5.89 -3.91 -14.40
C VAL A 608 4.69 -4.47 -13.67
N VAL A 609 4.80 -4.65 -12.36
CA VAL A 609 3.65 -4.93 -11.50
C VAL A 609 3.22 -3.63 -10.85
N THR A 610 1.93 -3.32 -10.92
CA THR A 610 1.33 -2.24 -10.14
C THR A 610 0.27 -2.80 -9.20
N ARG A 611 0.19 -2.20 -8.02
CA ARG A 611 -0.83 -2.45 -7.01
C ARG A 611 -2.22 -2.05 -7.52
N PRO A 612 -3.30 -2.51 -6.88
CA PRO A 612 -4.65 -2.06 -7.20
C PRO A 612 -4.87 -0.54 -7.02
N ASP A 613 -4.04 0.12 -6.21
CA ASP A 613 -4.00 1.59 -6.03
C ASP A 613 -3.08 2.32 -7.05
N SER A 614 -2.63 1.63 -8.10
CA SER A 614 -1.82 2.14 -9.21
C SER A 614 -0.42 2.65 -8.83
N HIS A 615 0.13 2.21 -7.69
CA HIS A 615 1.55 2.38 -7.38
C HIS A 615 2.36 1.21 -7.94
N VAL A 616 3.57 1.49 -8.41
CA VAL A 616 4.51 0.47 -8.88
C VAL A 616 4.92 -0.41 -7.69
N ALA A 617 4.80 -1.72 -7.86
CA ALA A 617 5.17 -2.71 -6.85
C ALA A 617 6.59 -3.22 -7.10
N CYS A 618 6.88 -3.65 -8.33
CA CYS A 618 8.19 -4.11 -8.76
C CYS A 618 8.33 -4.04 -10.29
N THR A 619 9.57 -4.20 -10.76
CA THR A 619 9.89 -4.38 -12.18
C THR A 619 10.76 -5.63 -12.35
N VAL A 620 10.45 -6.46 -13.35
CA VAL A 620 11.08 -7.76 -13.59
C VAL A 620 11.50 -7.87 -15.05
N GLN A 621 12.71 -8.33 -15.30
CA GLN A 621 13.19 -8.51 -16.67
C GLN A 621 12.38 -9.60 -17.41
N LEU A 622 12.04 -9.33 -18.67
CA LEU A 622 11.47 -10.33 -19.56
C LEU A 622 12.60 -11.19 -20.14
N VAL A 623 12.55 -12.50 -19.89
CA VAL A 623 13.58 -13.45 -20.33
C VAL A 623 12.94 -14.69 -20.95
N GLU A 624 13.72 -15.43 -21.73
CA GLU A 624 13.35 -16.79 -22.17
C GLU A 624 13.43 -17.77 -20.98
N GLY A 625 12.62 -18.82 -21.02
CA GLY A 625 12.46 -19.78 -19.93
C GLY A 625 11.49 -19.32 -18.83
N SER A 626 11.59 -19.90 -17.64
CA SER A 626 10.66 -19.66 -16.53
C SER A 626 10.97 -18.43 -15.68
N GLY A 627 12.18 -17.88 -15.79
CA GLY A 627 12.72 -16.90 -14.85
C GLY A 627 11.81 -15.67 -14.59
N THR A 628 11.14 -15.15 -15.61
CA THR A 628 10.20 -14.02 -15.44
C THR A 628 9.03 -14.40 -14.52
N VAL A 629 8.42 -15.58 -14.70
CA VAL A 629 7.30 -16.04 -13.87
C VAL A 629 7.80 -16.47 -12.49
N ASP A 630 8.98 -17.07 -12.40
CA ASP A 630 9.58 -17.47 -11.12
C ASP A 630 9.84 -16.23 -10.22
N ALA A 631 10.39 -15.16 -10.78
CA ALA A 631 10.57 -13.90 -10.07
C ALA A 631 9.22 -13.27 -9.63
N LEU A 632 8.19 -13.33 -10.48
CA LEU A 632 6.85 -12.87 -10.11
C LEU A 632 6.23 -13.74 -9.01
N ASN A 633 6.41 -15.05 -9.08
CA ASN A 633 5.98 -15.98 -8.04
C ASN A 633 6.68 -15.66 -6.72
N GLU A 634 8.01 -15.46 -6.70
CA GLU A 634 8.74 -15.04 -5.49
C GLU A 634 8.15 -13.75 -4.89
N PHE A 635 7.85 -12.76 -5.73
CA PHE A 635 7.25 -11.49 -5.28
C PHE A 635 5.88 -11.71 -4.62
N PHE A 636 4.96 -12.39 -5.31
CA PHE A 636 3.61 -12.63 -4.78
C PHE A 636 3.63 -13.59 -3.58
N ASN A 637 4.55 -14.56 -3.54
CA ASN A 637 4.67 -15.53 -2.45
C ASN A 637 5.01 -14.87 -1.11
N ALA A 638 5.61 -13.67 -1.13
CA ALA A 638 5.91 -12.92 0.09
C ALA A 638 4.66 -12.63 0.93
N PHE A 639 3.50 -12.46 0.31
CA PHE A 639 2.24 -12.19 1.01
C PHE A 639 1.12 -13.19 0.70
N SER A 640 1.32 -14.10 -0.26
CA SER A 640 0.34 -15.09 -0.70
C SER A 640 -0.06 -16.03 0.45
N THR A 641 -1.35 -16.39 0.57
CA THR A 641 -1.77 -17.47 1.49
C THR A 641 -1.54 -18.87 0.91
N LYS A 642 -1.48 -18.96 -0.42
CA LYS A 642 -1.23 -20.19 -1.16
C LYS A 642 0.21 -20.22 -1.67
N PRO A 643 0.92 -21.36 -1.61
CA PRO A 643 2.28 -21.46 -2.11
C PRO A 643 2.32 -21.22 -3.62
N LEU A 644 3.25 -20.37 -4.07
CA LEU A 644 3.46 -20.03 -5.48
C LEU A 644 4.85 -20.49 -5.95
N GLY A 645 4.98 -20.73 -7.26
CA GLY A 645 6.20 -21.21 -7.88
C GLY A 645 6.36 -22.73 -7.81
N GLN A 646 7.42 -23.24 -8.43
CA GLN A 646 7.80 -24.62 -8.17
C GLN A 646 8.20 -24.71 -6.71
N ASP A 647 7.69 -25.75 -6.05
CA ASP A 647 8.16 -26.10 -4.73
C ASP A 647 9.68 -26.14 -4.80
N SER A 648 10.36 -25.39 -3.94
CA SER A 648 11.71 -25.78 -3.55
C SER A 648 11.73 -27.25 -3.09
N GLN A 649 10.57 -27.88 -2.81
CA GLN A 649 10.37 -29.34 -2.62
C GLN A 649 10.55 -30.23 -3.86
N GLN A 650 10.91 -29.72 -5.05
CA GLN A 650 11.68 -30.58 -5.98
C GLN A 650 13.00 -31.05 -5.34
N SER A 651 13.39 -30.47 -4.19
CA SER A 651 14.51 -30.88 -3.34
C SER A 651 14.29 -32.08 -2.42
N ARG A 652 13.20 -32.86 -2.56
CA ARG A 652 13.06 -34.16 -1.86
C ARG A 652 12.38 -35.19 -2.77
N LEU A 653 13.10 -35.61 -3.80
CA LEU A 653 12.71 -36.74 -4.67
C LEU A 653 13.02 -38.11 -4.05
N VAL A 654 13.39 -38.16 -2.77
CA VAL A 654 13.71 -39.40 -2.04
C VAL A 654 12.73 -39.69 -0.91
N THR A 655 12.47 -40.97 -0.68
CA THR A 655 11.62 -41.58 0.36
C THR A 655 12.36 -42.72 1.04
N ALA A 656 11.74 -43.35 2.03
CA ALA A 656 12.30 -44.46 2.79
C ALA A 656 13.69 -44.14 3.36
N LEU A 657 13.90 -42.90 3.86
CA LEU A 657 15.18 -42.49 4.43
C LEU A 657 15.37 -43.16 5.80
N LEU A 658 16.44 -43.94 5.95
CA LEU A 658 16.78 -44.66 7.18
C LEU A 658 18.31 -44.72 7.40
N PRO A 659 18.80 -44.78 8.65
CA PRO A 659 20.21 -45.04 8.89
C PRO A 659 20.53 -46.52 8.62
N THR A 660 21.74 -46.80 8.15
CA THR A 660 22.23 -48.17 7.97
C THR A 660 22.58 -48.76 9.35
N ASP A 661 21.62 -49.46 9.97
CA ASP A 661 21.71 -50.00 11.34
C ASP A 661 21.57 -51.54 11.33
N THR A 662 22.67 -52.24 11.03
CA THR A 662 22.74 -53.72 11.02
C THR A 662 23.66 -54.26 12.10
N GLU A 663 23.60 -55.56 12.39
CA GLU A 663 24.48 -56.18 13.40
C GLU A 663 25.95 -56.17 12.94
N GLU A 664 26.20 -56.26 11.63
CA GLU A 664 27.54 -56.16 11.06
C GLU A 664 28.06 -54.72 11.00
N ASN A 665 27.18 -53.74 10.80
CA ASN A 665 27.48 -52.30 10.74
C ASN A 665 26.47 -51.52 11.60
N PRO A 666 26.67 -51.47 12.93
CA PRO A 666 25.70 -50.85 13.83
C PRO A 666 25.75 -49.33 13.74
N TYR A 667 24.57 -48.69 13.70
CA TYR A 667 24.48 -47.23 13.69
C TYR A 667 24.61 -46.67 15.10
N PHE A 668 25.51 -45.70 15.28
CA PHE A 668 25.76 -45.06 16.57
C PHE A 668 24.91 -43.79 16.72
N TYR A 669 23.81 -43.89 17.47
CA TYR A 669 22.94 -42.75 17.73
C TYR A 669 23.61 -41.81 18.72
N THR A 670 23.87 -40.57 18.28
CA THR A 670 24.67 -39.59 19.02
C THR A 670 23.82 -38.45 19.56
N PHE A 671 23.83 -38.22 20.87
CA PHE A 671 22.99 -37.23 21.53
C PHE A 671 23.75 -36.34 22.52
N ARG A 672 23.21 -35.14 22.76
CA ARG A 672 23.42 -34.44 24.03
C ARG A 672 22.43 -34.94 25.08
N VAL A 673 22.97 -35.25 26.25
CA VAL A 673 22.23 -35.89 27.35
C VAL A 673 22.22 -34.96 28.55
N GLN A 674 21.05 -34.78 29.17
CA GLN A 674 20.88 -34.01 30.39
C GLN A 674 20.30 -34.87 31.51
N CYS A 675 20.82 -34.71 32.72
CA CYS A 675 20.28 -35.34 33.92
C CYS A 675 18.95 -34.69 34.32
N THR A 676 17.89 -35.47 34.51
CA THR A 676 16.58 -34.91 34.92
C THR A 676 16.51 -34.60 36.42
N SER A 677 17.49 -35.06 37.22
CA SER A 677 17.54 -34.78 38.67
C SER A 677 18.25 -33.48 39.04
N CYS A 678 19.36 -33.14 38.35
CA CYS A 678 20.16 -31.96 38.68
C CYS A 678 20.43 -31.03 37.49
N HIS A 679 19.88 -31.34 36.31
CA HIS A 679 20.03 -30.58 35.07
C HIS A 679 21.49 -30.44 34.56
N GLU A 680 22.42 -31.24 35.08
CA GLU A 680 23.77 -31.34 34.52
C GLU A 680 23.72 -31.99 33.13
N THR A 681 24.30 -31.31 32.14
CA THR A 681 24.48 -31.84 30.78
C THR A 681 25.80 -32.60 30.68
N HIS A 682 25.78 -33.77 30.06
CA HIS A 682 27.00 -34.55 29.83
C HIS A 682 28.00 -33.72 29.01
N PRO A 683 29.30 -33.64 29.42
CA PRO A 683 30.26 -32.73 28.79
C PRO A 683 30.62 -33.12 27.35
N ASN A 684 30.45 -34.39 26.99
CA ASN A 684 30.69 -34.91 25.64
C ASN A 684 29.39 -35.35 24.98
N TRP A 685 29.37 -35.38 23.66
CA TRP A 685 28.37 -36.14 22.92
C TRP A 685 28.44 -37.61 23.31
N VAL A 686 27.26 -38.22 23.46
CA VAL A 686 27.13 -39.62 23.86
C VAL A 686 26.61 -40.39 22.67
N SER A 687 27.37 -41.42 22.29
CA SER A 687 27.04 -42.31 21.17
C SER A 687 26.87 -43.74 21.69
N PHE A 688 25.80 -44.41 21.28
CA PHE A 688 25.53 -45.82 21.58
C PHE A 688 24.70 -46.43 20.46
N ASN A 689 24.76 -47.75 20.30
CA ASN A 689 24.02 -48.47 19.27
C ASN A 689 23.00 -49.45 19.88
N ARG A 690 22.19 -50.05 19.01
CA ARG A 690 21.10 -50.94 19.40
C ARG A 690 21.55 -52.31 19.91
N PHE A 691 22.72 -52.77 19.49
CA PHE A 691 23.19 -54.14 19.70
C PHE A 691 24.09 -54.25 20.95
N GLU A 692 24.73 -53.16 21.36
CA GLU A 692 25.49 -53.08 22.59
C GLU A 692 24.58 -52.92 23.80
N VAL A 693 24.80 -53.74 24.82
CA VAL A 693 24.12 -53.68 26.12
C VAL A 693 25.14 -53.67 27.25
N HIS A 694 24.82 -52.93 28.31
CA HIS A 694 25.65 -52.79 29.50
C HIS A 694 24.85 -53.10 30.76
N GLU A 695 25.46 -53.83 31.68
CA GLU A 695 24.88 -54.10 32.99
C GLU A 695 24.66 -52.80 33.79
N ILE A 696 23.49 -52.67 34.42
CA ILE A 696 23.16 -51.52 35.25
C ILE A 696 23.72 -51.73 36.66
N PRO A 697 24.65 -50.90 37.16
CA PRO A 697 25.22 -51.05 38.49
C PRO A 697 24.16 -51.05 39.59
N GLY A 698 24.07 -52.16 40.35
CA GLY A 698 23.13 -52.32 41.45
C GLY A 698 21.72 -52.82 41.05
N SER A 699 21.54 -53.25 39.80
CA SER A 699 20.29 -53.83 39.27
C SER A 699 20.58 -55.15 38.53
N ARG A 700 19.56 -55.97 38.28
CA ARG A 700 19.66 -57.16 37.39
C ARG A 700 19.31 -56.85 35.92
N GLY A 701 19.15 -55.57 35.58
CA GLY A 701 18.80 -55.13 34.24
C GLY A 701 20.01 -54.70 33.42
N GLU A 702 19.83 -54.68 32.11
CA GLU A 702 20.79 -54.19 31.11
C GLU A 702 20.16 -53.01 30.35
N ALA A 703 20.99 -52.14 29.77
CA ALA A 703 20.56 -51.03 28.93
C ALA A 703 21.61 -50.71 27.86
N ASN A 704 21.20 -50.13 26.73
CA ASN A 704 22.13 -49.72 25.67
C ASN A 704 23.07 -48.58 26.10
N PHE A 705 22.63 -47.74 27.03
CA PHE A 705 23.45 -46.68 27.61
C PHE A 705 23.24 -46.60 29.11
N VAL A 706 24.34 -46.53 29.87
CA VAL A 706 24.36 -46.38 31.33
C VAL A 706 25.28 -45.23 31.70
N TRP A 707 24.77 -44.23 32.42
CA TRP A 707 25.53 -43.05 32.82
C TRP A 707 25.37 -42.74 34.30
N LYS A 708 26.48 -42.60 35.02
CA LYS A 708 26.51 -42.06 36.37
C LYS A 708 26.80 -40.55 36.34
N CYS A 709 25.81 -39.74 36.69
CA CYS A 709 25.94 -38.29 36.75
C CYS A 709 27.04 -37.89 37.76
N ARG A 710 27.96 -37.01 37.36
CA ARG A 710 29.10 -36.62 38.21
C ARG A 710 28.66 -35.70 39.34
N LEU A 711 27.65 -34.87 39.11
CA LEU A 711 27.15 -33.92 40.10
C LEU A 711 26.26 -34.59 41.17
N CYS A 712 25.24 -35.37 40.77
CA CYS A 712 24.29 -35.96 41.72
C CYS A 712 24.57 -37.44 42.05
N THR A 713 25.56 -38.05 41.41
CA THR A 713 25.99 -39.45 41.60
C THR A 713 24.97 -40.54 41.28
N LYS A 714 23.76 -40.16 40.81
CA LYS A 714 22.72 -41.10 40.38
C LYS A 714 23.10 -41.76 39.04
N THR A 715 22.68 -43.01 38.88
CA THR A 715 22.79 -43.77 37.63
C THR A 715 21.54 -43.57 36.79
N HIS A 716 21.73 -43.32 35.50
CA HIS A 716 20.71 -43.09 34.49
C HIS A 716 20.91 -44.07 33.35
N THR A 717 19.83 -44.41 32.66
CA THR A 717 19.88 -45.40 31.58
C THR A 717 19.04 -44.97 30.39
N ALA A 718 19.45 -45.37 29.19
CA ALA A 718 18.64 -45.31 27.97
C ALA A 718 18.66 -46.67 27.26
N SER A 719 17.53 -47.11 26.72
CA SER A 719 17.42 -48.35 25.96
C SER A 719 16.61 -48.13 24.69
N ILE A 720 17.13 -48.58 23.55
CA ILE A 720 16.45 -48.50 22.25
C ILE A 720 15.36 -49.57 22.22
N THR A 721 14.11 -49.16 22.11
CA THR A 721 12.96 -50.08 22.21
C THR A 721 12.61 -50.73 20.88
N SER A 722 12.91 -50.06 19.76
CA SER A 722 12.74 -50.60 18.41
C SER A 722 13.81 -50.07 17.46
N GLY A 723 14.07 -50.80 16.37
CA GLY A 723 14.93 -50.32 15.29
C GLY A 723 14.40 -49.06 14.60
N PRO A 724 15.24 -48.42 13.76
CA PRO A 724 14.86 -47.21 13.06
C PRO A 724 13.71 -47.47 12.09
N LYS A 725 12.76 -46.54 12.05
CA LYS A 725 11.63 -46.53 11.11
C LYS A 725 12.00 -45.64 9.93
N PRO A 726 11.68 -46.06 8.69
CA PRO A 726 11.93 -45.25 7.51
C PRO A 726 11.08 -43.98 7.56
N TYR A 727 11.70 -42.86 7.15
CA TYR A 727 10.98 -41.63 6.85
C TYR A 727 10.37 -41.74 5.46
N GLU A 728 9.04 -41.65 5.36
CA GLU A 728 8.33 -41.68 4.07
C GLU A 728 7.99 -40.28 3.59
N ALA A 729 8.28 -39.97 2.33
CA ALA A 729 7.88 -38.69 1.74
C ALA A 729 6.35 -38.64 1.62
N GLN A 730 5.73 -37.58 2.14
CA GLN A 730 4.29 -37.36 2.12
C GLN A 730 3.97 -35.94 1.61
N GLU A 731 2.80 -35.76 1.00
CA GLU A 731 2.32 -34.45 0.49
C GLU A 731 2.23 -33.36 1.57
N LYS A 732 2.24 -33.71 2.86
CA LYS A 732 2.27 -32.78 4.00
C LYS A 732 3.44 -33.12 4.92
N GLN A 733 4.26 -32.12 5.25
CA GLN A 733 5.39 -32.26 6.16
C GLN A 733 4.92 -32.42 7.62
N ASN A 734 4.63 -33.66 8.01
CA ASN A 734 4.45 -34.03 9.42
C ASN A 734 5.77 -34.62 9.96
N ALA A 735 6.09 -34.30 11.21
CA ALA A 735 7.19 -34.96 11.91
C ALA A 735 6.90 -36.47 12.04
N GLN A 736 7.85 -37.30 11.62
CA GLN A 736 7.75 -38.77 11.71
C GLN A 736 8.75 -39.30 12.74
N LYS A 737 8.33 -40.30 13.51
CA LYS A 737 9.18 -40.92 14.54
C LYS A 737 10.16 -41.89 13.89
N ILE A 738 11.45 -41.56 13.95
CA ILE A 738 12.54 -42.39 13.40
C ILE A 738 12.98 -43.46 14.39
N ILE A 739 13.23 -43.10 15.65
CA ILE A 739 13.67 -44.05 16.69
C ILE A 739 12.97 -43.78 18.01
N GLU A 740 12.79 -44.84 18.80
CA GLU A 740 12.14 -44.79 20.10
C GLU A 740 13.07 -45.37 21.18
N MET A 741 13.13 -44.69 22.33
CA MET A 741 14.04 -45.03 23.42
C MET A 741 13.33 -44.89 24.78
N ASP A 742 13.51 -45.87 25.67
CA ASP A 742 13.10 -45.78 27.08
C ASP A 742 14.23 -45.13 27.88
N CYS A 743 13.95 -44.00 28.52
CA CYS A 743 14.93 -43.21 29.26
C CYS A 743 14.57 -43.15 30.75
N ARG A 744 15.53 -43.46 31.62
CA ARG A 744 15.35 -43.38 33.09
C ARG A 744 16.36 -42.44 33.72
N GLY A 745 15.86 -41.31 34.23
CA GLY A 745 16.65 -40.31 34.97
C GLY A 745 17.52 -39.39 34.10
N LEU A 746 17.46 -39.53 32.78
CA LEU A 746 18.06 -38.64 31.79
C LEU A 746 17.04 -38.23 30.73
N GLU A 747 17.35 -37.18 30.00
CA GLU A 747 16.67 -36.78 28.78
C GLU A 747 17.68 -36.42 27.68
N PHE A 748 17.28 -36.63 26.43
CA PHE A 748 18.03 -36.18 25.26
C PHE A 748 17.55 -34.80 24.87
N ILE A 749 18.47 -33.88 24.58
CA ILE A 749 18.15 -32.49 24.24
C ILE A 749 18.48 -32.14 22.79
N GLU A 750 19.40 -32.88 22.16
CA GLU A 750 19.87 -32.62 20.81
C GLU A 750 20.35 -33.95 20.19
N PHE A 751 20.01 -34.19 18.93
CA PHE A 751 20.46 -35.35 18.17
C PHE A 751 21.45 -34.90 17.08
N LYS A 752 22.51 -35.69 16.89
CA LYS A 752 23.50 -35.50 15.84
C LYS A 752 23.45 -36.68 14.87
N PRO A 753 23.05 -36.48 13.60
CA PRO A 753 22.82 -37.55 12.63
C PRO A 753 24.11 -38.06 11.99
N ASP A 754 25.17 -38.29 12.77
CA ASP A 754 26.46 -38.77 12.27
C ASP A 754 26.36 -40.22 11.77
N GLY A 755 26.88 -40.51 10.58
CA GLY A 755 26.92 -41.85 9.99
C GLY A 755 26.19 -41.94 8.66
N GLU A 756 26.20 -43.12 8.05
CA GLU A 756 25.63 -43.34 6.72
C GLU A 756 24.13 -43.59 6.76
N TRP A 757 23.42 -42.93 5.87
CA TRP A 757 21.99 -43.12 5.62
C TRP A 757 21.75 -43.68 4.22
N GLU A 758 20.56 -44.28 4.06
CA GLU A 758 20.06 -44.81 2.80
C GLU A 758 18.69 -44.22 2.50
N ALA A 759 18.41 -43.97 1.22
CA ALA A 759 17.10 -43.53 0.74
C ALA A 759 16.79 -44.10 -0.64
N LYS A 760 15.52 -44.04 -1.05
CA LYS A 760 15.06 -44.48 -2.37
C LYS A 760 14.46 -43.32 -3.12
N ALA A 761 14.58 -43.28 -4.43
CA ALA A 761 13.79 -42.34 -5.23
C ALA A 761 12.28 -42.62 -5.01
N ILE A 762 11.45 -41.58 -4.91
CA ILE A 762 9.98 -41.69 -4.77
C ILE A 762 9.35 -42.48 -5.92
N ASP A 763 10.01 -42.40 -7.06
CA ASP A 763 9.36 -42.45 -8.36
C ASP A 763 10.16 -43.33 -9.35
N SER A 764 11.26 -43.91 -8.86
CA SER A 764 12.15 -44.86 -9.55
C SER A 764 12.60 -45.96 -8.59
N THR A 765 13.24 -47.02 -9.10
CA THR A 765 13.79 -48.09 -8.24
C THR A 765 15.24 -47.81 -7.80
N THR A 766 15.73 -46.58 -7.97
CA THR A 766 17.09 -46.19 -7.60
C THR A 766 17.21 -46.07 -6.08
N THR A 767 18.26 -46.66 -5.51
CA THR A 767 18.59 -46.60 -4.08
C THR A 767 19.90 -45.85 -3.93
N PHE A 768 19.93 -44.91 -3.00
CA PHE A 768 21.08 -44.07 -2.67
C PHE A 768 21.60 -44.49 -1.30
N SER A 769 22.91 -44.73 -1.20
CA SER A 769 23.60 -45.19 0.02
C SER A 769 24.77 -44.27 0.34
N GLY A 770 25.20 -44.24 1.60
CA GLY A 770 26.31 -43.37 2.02
C GLY A 770 25.89 -41.89 2.11
N ILE A 771 24.62 -41.63 2.38
CA ILE A 771 24.07 -40.27 2.54
C ILE A 771 24.60 -39.69 3.86
N ASP A 772 25.36 -38.60 3.79
CA ASP A 772 25.81 -37.82 4.94
C ASP A 772 24.85 -36.66 5.20
N LEU A 773 24.28 -36.60 6.40
CA LEU A 773 23.32 -35.59 6.82
C LEU A 773 23.89 -34.61 7.87
N SER A 774 25.20 -34.65 8.11
CA SER A 774 25.86 -33.81 9.12
C SER A 774 25.79 -32.32 8.81
N GLU A 775 25.75 -31.94 7.52
CA GLU A 775 25.59 -30.55 7.06
C GLU A 775 24.13 -30.13 6.85
N GLY A 776 23.17 -31.04 7.06
CA GLY A 776 21.73 -30.78 6.92
C GLY A 776 21.21 -30.75 5.47
N GLU A 777 22.09 -30.96 4.49
CA GLU A 777 21.76 -31.07 3.08
C GLU A 777 22.56 -32.19 2.39
N TRP A 778 21.96 -32.82 1.38
CA TRP A 778 22.59 -33.84 0.52
C TRP A 778 22.06 -33.75 -0.91
N TYR A 779 22.90 -34.07 -1.89
CA TYR A 779 22.61 -33.93 -3.32
C TYR A 779 23.18 -35.11 -4.10
N ASP A 780 22.43 -35.63 -5.06
CA ASP A 780 22.86 -36.67 -6.01
C ASP A 780 22.00 -36.62 -7.30
N TYR A 781 22.21 -37.54 -8.23
CA TYR A 781 21.55 -37.55 -9.53
C TYR A 781 20.93 -38.91 -9.85
N ASP A 782 19.62 -38.95 -10.13
CA ASP A 782 18.97 -40.18 -10.58
C ASP A 782 19.15 -40.35 -12.09
N GLU A 783 20.18 -41.10 -12.49
CA GLU A 783 20.50 -41.37 -13.89
C GLU A 783 19.33 -42.00 -14.68
N LYS A 784 18.42 -42.73 -14.02
CA LYS A 784 17.28 -43.37 -14.70
C LYS A 784 16.17 -42.39 -15.08
N LYS A 785 16.04 -41.30 -14.33
CA LYS A 785 15.06 -40.23 -14.60
C LYS A 785 15.67 -38.99 -15.23
N GLY A 786 16.99 -38.83 -15.16
CA GLY A 786 17.68 -37.64 -15.65
C GLY A 786 17.38 -36.41 -14.79
N GLU A 787 17.10 -36.60 -13.51
CA GLU A 787 16.73 -35.52 -12.56
C GLU A 787 17.69 -35.52 -11.35
N GLU A 788 17.98 -34.33 -10.84
CA GLU A 788 18.74 -34.16 -9.58
C GLU A 788 17.85 -34.50 -8.39
N VAL A 789 18.37 -35.31 -7.47
CA VAL A 789 17.73 -35.62 -6.19
C VAL A 789 18.47 -34.89 -5.08
N SER A 790 17.74 -34.42 -4.07
CA SER A 790 18.37 -33.84 -2.90
C SER A 790 17.57 -34.13 -1.63
N ILE A 791 18.18 -33.81 -0.49
CA ILE A 791 17.57 -33.71 0.81
C ILE A 791 18.03 -32.36 1.36
N LYS A 792 17.12 -31.43 1.66
CA LYS A 792 17.47 -30.10 2.20
C LYS A 792 16.68 -29.77 3.45
N GLU A 793 17.18 -28.84 4.27
CA GLU A 793 16.48 -28.28 5.43
C GLU A 793 15.94 -29.34 6.41
N ILE A 794 16.73 -30.39 6.70
CA ILE A 794 16.34 -31.37 7.72
C ILE A 794 16.40 -30.73 9.09
N THR A 795 15.32 -30.91 9.86
CA THR A 795 15.28 -30.54 11.28
C THR A 795 15.03 -31.79 12.12
N TRP A 796 15.88 -31.99 13.13
CA TRP A 796 15.75 -33.09 14.08
C TRP A 796 15.07 -32.58 15.34
N THR A 797 14.03 -33.27 15.79
CA THR A 797 13.32 -32.93 17.03
C THR A 797 13.36 -34.12 17.98
N VAL A 798 13.75 -33.85 19.23
CA VAL A 798 13.67 -34.83 20.31
C VAL A 798 12.40 -34.53 21.10
N GLY A 799 11.38 -35.37 20.93
CA GLY A 799 10.07 -35.24 21.59
C GLY A 799 9.91 -36.22 22.75
N ARG A 800 9.04 -35.87 23.72
CA ARG A 800 8.59 -36.77 24.79
C ARG A 800 7.24 -37.39 24.48
#